data_AF-A0AAV0BDH8-F1
#
_entry.id   AF-A0AAV0BDH8-F1
#
_cell.length_a   1.000
_cell.length_b   1.000
_cell.length_c   1.000
_cell.angle_alpha   90.00
_cell.angle_beta   90.00
_cell.angle_gamma   90.00
#
_symmetry.space_group_name_H-M   'P 1'
#
loop_
_entity.id
_entity.type
_entity.pdbx_description
1 polymer ?
#
loop_
_entity_poly.entity_id
_entity_poly.type
_entity_poly.pdbx_seq_one_letter_code
_entity_poly.pdbx_strand_id
1 'polypeptide(L)'
;MHQSDRPTTDDSSESDHRGCLPTKPSPVPIDTLDRSLITLNIVSPTPVQTDPPQDIIDSSSSSSVVIGPAPVTTWSTTASGPSSTSKDASSTLSSIDSLELTQNSSSSSSTSSLSSASVSSSSKPQSKGAENKTFIKQVRKSKSIQSLVSASLVGAFHFDPPPPNLAVAICINNSTGWPIRMAHWPSKARRNGPNAFSLSRFRGNCINESSIPSVTELITDKFAKIAMIDRPSLSKTLKSRKPAVGWIYFDVLKSDGYVLHLQGFVKLDRSGQVSEASLGRFDLDSSRQRPMPSGVIGSVNVTNTVPCMVSLNLTLEDLVPIENSVNDTPLRPPIVLPTKGLSLFSYVSHPDVIVSFRAGKDGRYHEGQPSRTGNLDYTSKFARTDHILGGVENLLTMLCIQHRLSLSPILHRSVSINPLSGLVVEGNKQTPLASTFETPSIISKELDVSVSYGFHDSRLGKRHSLYTYVTKCHSSWLGDLINENPKWLEVRFSRLVLQGSHDSGMFTRLHPGFTQMITGMKLDSDIGNFLIDHGISFVKVLTKLLKGLNIEIERAICNISNTQKDNFSNQLLLGVRFFDFRPGYCFHDCVNGERGKIHHQHACVPGYEYVSALVETLCFLADHPSEIVIYELKSDGFVARKTTWRKDSIPFHSMIPTKAALNAALDEARLIAKNVDLRTDDIVIGNQSDLDRTIGDLLEQNSRLMIINRMGDEPELGWDWVRDDSYDHNLYDSDRADGIIKALNMAHERNSYYGDDIEEEDQSCDKLNRKISKTRNSSHGDLKKPLPGTIYQLQATPTKSITDDIVTSLTYSKASSLLVYTKSCVDPVTYDWIRQRHFIEPGLVVLLNDFVDSVLTEHAIEKSKIRAGFF
;
A
#
# COMPACT_ATOMS: atom_id res chain seq x y z
N MET A 1 17.79 -68.86 30.89
CA MET A 1 16.65 -69.16 31.80
C MET A 1 15.45 -69.47 30.93
N HIS A 2 15.06 -70.75 30.96
CA HIS A 2 13.78 -71.41 30.59
C HIS A 2 12.82 -70.69 29.61
N GLN A 3 12.69 -71.18 28.37
CA GLN A 3 11.82 -72.30 27.88
C GLN A 3 10.49 -71.73 27.34
N SER A 4 10.26 -71.77 26.02
CA SER A 4 9.62 -72.88 25.25
C SER A 4 8.10 -72.62 25.16
N ASP A 5 7.32 -72.93 24.13
CA ASP A 5 7.41 -73.80 22.95
C ASP A 5 6.48 -73.28 21.83
N ARG A 6 6.69 -73.81 20.62
CA ARG A 6 5.87 -73.68 19.40
C ARG A 6 4.63 -74.65 19.44
N PRO A 7 4.06 -75.13 18.31
CA PRO A 7 2.90 -74.59 17.55
C PRO A 7 1.80 -75.67 17.29
N THR A 8 0.69 -75.35 16.59
CA THR A 8 -0.15 -76.27 15.74
C THR A 8 -1.29 -75.42 15.12
N THR A 9 -1.56 -75.33 13.81
CA THR A 9 -2.07 -76.27 12.76
C THR A 9 -3.48 -76.83 12.99
N ASP A 10 -4.33 -76.59 11.96
CA ASP A 10 -5.55 -77.29 11.51
C ASP A 10 -6.76 -77.30 12.48
N ASP A 11 -8.03 -77.32 12.10
CA ASP A 11 -8.70 -77.66 10.85
C ASP A 11 -10.18 -77.21 10.90
N SER A 12 -10.81 -77.12 9.72
CA SER A 12 -12.24 -77.37 9.40
C SER A 12 -13.39 -76.92 10.33
N SER A 13 -14.40 -76.23 9.79
CA SER A 13 -15.74 -76.82 9.53
C SER A 13 -16.77 -75.81 9.02
N GLU A 14 -17.45 -76.22 7.95
CA GLU A 14 -18.66 -75.66 7.34
C GLU A 14 -19.83 -75.48 8.33
N SER A 15 -20.69 -74.49 8.07
CA SER A 15 -22.14 -74.75 7.98
C SER A 15 -22.89 -73.60 7.30
N ASP A 16 -23.62 -73.99 6.27
CA ASP A 16 -24.63 -73.25 5.52
C ASP A 16 -25.72 -72.63 6.38
N HIS A 17 -26.22 -71.45 5.98
CA HIS A 17 -27.67 -71.24 5.81
C HIS A 17 -28.00 -70.06 4.87
N ARG A 18 -28.65 -70.41 3.74
CA ARG A 18 -29.79 -69.76 3.05
C ARG A 18 -29.98 -68.27 3.35
N GLY A 19 -29.92 -67.33 2.40
CA GLY A 19 -30.71 -67.28 1.17
C GLY A 19 -31.57 -66.01 1.18
N CYS A 20 -31.77 -65.41 0.00
CA CYS A 20 -32.70 -64.32 -0.38
C CYS A 20 -32.04 -63.01 -0.87
N LEU A 21 -31.93 -62.91 -2.20
CA LEU A 21 -32.05 -61.69 -3.00
C LEU A 21 -33.41 -60.99 -2.68
N PRO A 22 -33.57 -59.65 -2.82
CA PRO A 22 -33.80 -59.10 -4.15
C PRO A 22 -33.41 -57.62 -4.44
N THR A 23 -33.36 -57.35 -5.75
CA THR A 23 -33.82 -56.15 -6.50
C THR A 23 -32.97 -54.86 -6.55
N LYS A 24 -32.58 -54.55 -7.80
CA LYS A 24 -32.26 -53.21 -8.33
C LYS A 24 -33.47 -52.26 -8.22
N PRO A 25 -33.24 -50.94 -8.08
CA PRO A 25 -34.21 -49.94 -8.50
C PRO A 25 -33.84 -49.30 -9.84
N SER A 26 -34.83 -49.25 -10.73
CA SER A 26 -34.88 -48.40 -11.93
C SER A 26 -35.26 -46.95 -11.55
N PRO A 27 -35.01 -45.96 -12.42
CA PRO A 27 -35.06 -44.54 -12.07
C PRO A 27 -36.49 -43.97 -12.15
N VAL A 28 -36.77 -42.98 -11.32
CA VAL A 28 -37.99 -42.16 -11.36
C VAL A 28 -37.63 -40.77 -11.90
N PRO A 29 -38.43 -40.21 -12.83
CA PRO A 29 -38.20 -38.88 -13.41
C PRO A 29 -38.77 -37.78 -12.50
N ILE A 30 -38.14 -36.61 -12.48
CA ILE A 30 -38.72 -35.40 -11.88
C ILE A 30 -38.83 -34.32 -12.95
N ASP A 31 -40.08 -33.95 -13.20
CA ASP A 31 -40.52 -32.84 -14.02
C ASP A 31 -40.30 -31.47 -13.33
N THR A 32 -39.98 -30.51 -14.19
CA THR A 32 -40.20 -29.05 -14.19
C THR A 32 -40.87 -28.34 -12.99
N LEU A 33 -40.22 -27.25 -12.53
CA LEU A 33 -40.71 -25.92 -12.08
C LEU A 33 -39.61 -25.33 -11.17
N ASP A 34 -39.16 -24.08 -11.19
CA ASP A 34 -39.70 -22.82 -11.68
C ASP A 34 -38.51 -21.84 -11.87
N ARG A 35 -38.47 -21.10 -12.98
CA ARG A 35 -37.41 -20.13 -13.30
C ARG A 35 -37.89 -18.74 -12.89
N SER A 36 -37.43 -18.24 -11.74
CA SER A 36 -37.48 -16.82 -11.44
C SER A 36 -36.18 -16.13 -11.84
N LEU A 37 -36.30 -15.30 -12.88
CA LEU A 37 -35.29 -14.40 -13.40
C LEU A 37 -34.87 -13.37 -12.34
N ILE A 38 -33.57 -13.30 -12.02
CA ILE A 38 -32.94 -12.10 -11.48
C ILE A 38 -32.19 -11.44 -12.64
N THR A 39 -32.80 -10.40 -13.19
CA THR A 39 -32.22 -9.53 -14.22
C THR A 39 -31.21 -8.59 -13.56
N LEU A 40 -29.91 -8.84 -13.74
CA LEU A 40 -28.87 -7.86 -13.46
C LEU A 40 -28.72 -6.93 -14.67
N ASN A 41 -29.25 -5.72 -14.56
CA ASN A 41 -28.94 -4.63 -15.48
C ASN A 41 -27.53 -4.12 -15.18
N ILE A 42 -26.57 -4.46 -16.04
CA ILE A 42 -25.29 -3.75 -16.14
C ILE A 42 -25.21 -3.16 -17.54
N VAL A 43 -25.09 -1.85 -17.57
CA VAL A 43 -24.99 -1.00 -18.75
C VAL A 43 -23.64 -1.26 -19.43
N SER A 44 -23.68 -1.82 -20.63
CA SER A 44 -22.51 -1.92 -21.52
C SER A 44 -22.26 -0.58 -22.23
N PRO A 45 -20.99 -0.14 -22.37
CA PRO A 45 -20.67 0.99 -23.24
C PRO A 45 -20.69 0.53 -24.71
N THR A 46 -21.44 1.25 -25.53
CA THR A 46 -21.53 1.03 -26.99
C THR A 46 -20.23 1.50 -27.66
N PRO A 47 -19.69 0.77 -28.66
CA PRO A 47 -18.51 1.21 -29.39
C PRO A 47 -18.87 2.33 -30.39
N VAL A 48 -18.10 3.41 -30.38
CA VAL A 48 -18.20 4.49 -31.37
C VAL A 48 -17.40 4.08 -32.61
N GLN A 49 -18.11 3.98 -33.73
CA GLN A 49 -17.60 3.73 -35.06
C GLN A 49 -17.15 5.07 -35.66
N THR A 50 -15.92 5.13 -36.14
CA THR A 50 -15.33 6.29 -36.83
C THR A 50 -15.59 6.22 -38.33
N ASP A 51 -16.04 7.33 -38.93
CA ASP A 51 -15.69 7.74 -40.31
C ASP A 51 -15.99 9.26 -40.51
N PRO A 52 -15.38 9.96 -41.50
CA PRO A 52 -14.92 11.34 -41.35
C PRO A 52 -15.71 12.37 -42.22
N PRO A 53 -15.21 13.60 -42.49
CA PRO A 53 -15.80 14.86 -42.04
C PRO A 53 -16.61 15.62 -43.12
N GLN A 54 -17.57 16.45 -42.69
CA GLN A 54 -18.05 17.57 -43.52
C GLN A 54 -18.31 18.83 -42.68
N ASP A 55 -17.85 19.94 -43.23
CA ASP A 55 -17.95 21.32 -42.77
C ASP A 55 -19.41 21.81 -42.63
N ILE A 56 -19.65 22.78 -41.73
CA ILE A 56 -20.35 24.07 -41.94
C ILE A 56 -20.67 24.75 -40.58
N ILE A 57 -19.92 25.81 -40.30
CA ILE A 57 -20.28 27.20 -39.89
C ILE A 57 -21.45 27.48 -38.90
N ASP A 58 -21.04 28.19 -37.84
CA ASP A 58 -21.66 29.29 -37.04
C ASP A 58 -22.65 29.12 -35.86
N SER A 59 -22.25 29.88 -34.82
CA SER A 59 -23.04 30.75 -33.94
C SER A 59 -23.46 30.28 -32.53
N SER A 60 -22.79 30.92 -31.55
CA SER A 60 -23.30 31.52 -30.31
C SER A 60 -24.46 30.84 -29.55
N SER A 61 -24.24 30.53 -28.27
CA SER A 61 -24.73 31.36 -27.14
C SER A 61 -24.60 30.65 -25.79
N SER A 62 -24.40 31.49 -24.78
CA SER A 62 -24.29 31.24 -23.36
C SER A 62 -25.55 30.68 -22.70
N SER A 63 -25.41 29.77 -21.73
CA SER A 63 -26.15 29.87 -20.45
C SER A 63 -25.64 28.89 -19.39
N SER A 64 -25.34 29.46 -18.23
CA SER A 64 -25.05 28.84 -16.94
C SER A 64 -26.28 28.16 -16.32
N VAL A 65 -26.12 26.99 -15.70
CA VAL A 65 -27.05 26.47 -14.68
C VAL A 65 -26.29 25.83 -13.52
N VAL A 66 -26.59 26.33 -12.32
CA VAL A 66 -26.17 25.85 -11.00
C VAL A 66 -27.29 24.98 -10.46
N ILE A 67 -27.02 23.75 -9.98
CA ILE A 67 -27.92 23.03 -9.07
C ILE A 67 -27.07 22.34 -7.99
N GLY A 68 -27.30 22.73 -6.73
CA GLY A 68 -26.89 22.00 -5.54
C GLY A 68 -28.06 21.14 -5.01
N PRO A 69 -27.79 20.14 -4.14
CA PRO A 69 -28.79 19.14 -3.76
C PRO A 69 -29.50 19.48 -2.44
N ALA A 70 -30.74 19.03 -2.30
CA ALA A 70 -31.48 18.99 -1.05
C ALA A 70 -32.41 17.76 -0.98
N PRO A 71 -32.79 17.31 0.24
CA PRO A 71 -33.01 15.90 0.59
C PRO A 71 -34.48 15.54 0.80
N VAL A 72 -34.78 14.23 0.89
CA VAL A 72 -36.06 13.68 1.37
C VAL A 72 -35.74 12.47 2.26
N THR A 73 -35.82 12.58 3.59
CA THR A 73 -36.93 12.31 4.53
C THR A 73 -37.37 10.86 4.73
N THR A 74 -37.51 10.59 6.02
CA THR A 74 -37.83 9.41 6.81
C THR A 74 -39.29 8.93 6.74
N TRP A 75 -39.54 7.73 7.30
CA TRP A 75 -40.65 7.28 8.20
C TRP A 75 -40.75 5.73 8.07
N SER A 76 -41.09 4.88 9.06
CA SER A 76 -41.42 4.98 10.49
C SER A 76 -41.69 3.55 11.03
N THR A 77 -41.32 3.27 12.30
CA THR A 77 -41.98 2.43 13.36
C THR A 77 -42.74 1.11 13.02
N THR A 78 -42.74 0.04 13.83
CA THR A 78 -43.26 -0.03 15.22
C THR A 78 -43.04 -1.42 15.88
N ALA A 79 -43.03 -1.44 17.24
CA ALA A 79 -43.47 -2.49 18.19
C ALA A 79 -42.58 -3.74 18.38
N SER A 80 -42.34 -4.30 19.57
CA SER A 80 -42.96 -4.19 20.90
C SER A 80 -42.01 -4.79 21.99
N GLY A 81 -42.04 -4.22 23.21
CA GLY A 81 -41.46 -4.84 24.42
C GLY A 81 -42.28 -6.04 24.94
N PRO A 82 -41.98 -6.61 26.13
CA PRO A 82 -42.12 -5.84 27.37
C PRO A 82 -41.13 -6.13 28.53
N SER A 83 -41.09 -5.12 29.42
CA SER A 83 -41.10 -5.16 30.90
C SER A 83 -40.04 -5.90 31.73
N SER A 84 -39.33 -5.05 32.48
CA SER A 84 -38.65 -5.21 33.76
C SER A 84 -39.49 -5.83 34.90
N THR A 85 -38.81 -6.54 35.80
CA THR A 85 -39.12 -6.56 37.24
C THR A 85 -37.84 -6.51 38.07
N SER A 86 -37.80 -5.48 38.92
CA SER A 86 -36.83 -5.19 39.98
C SER A 86 -37.08 -6.03 41.23
N LYS A 87 -36.03 -6.45 41.94
CA LYS A 87 -36.05 -6.62 43.40
C LYS A 87 -34.71 -6.26 44.02
N ASP A 88 -34.76 -5.26 44.89
CA ASP A 88 -33.74 -4.84 45.84
C ASP A 88 -33.53 -5.87 46.97
N ALA A 89 -32.30 -5.95 47.50
CA ALA A 89 -32.04 -6.10 48.93
C ALA A 89 -30.53 -5.92 49.27
N SER A 90 -30.24 -4.76 49.88
CA SER A 90 -29.48 -4.55 51.13
C SER A 90 -28.14 -5.30 51.35
N SER A 91 -26.98 -4.61 51.41
CA SER A 91 -26.42 -3.86 52.55
C SER A 91 -25.42 -4.66 53.37
N THR A 92 -24.14 -4.24 53.35
CA THR A 92 -23.34 -4.02 54.58
C THR A 92 -22.05 -3.27 54.27
N LEU A 93 -21.84 -2.17 55.00
CA LEU A 93 -20.54 -1.55 55.22
C LEU A 93 -19.73 -2.41 56.20
N SER A 94 -18.40 -2.48 55.99
CA SER A 94 -17.43 -2.33 57.08
C SER A 94 -16.05 -2.01 56.51
N SER A 95 -15.48 -0.97 57.10
CA SER A 95 -14.20 -0.32 56.91
C SER A 95 -13.01 -1.05 57.56
N ILE A 96 -11.79 -0.51 57.34
CA ILE A 96 -10.53 -0.73 58.10
C ILE A 96 -9.78 -2.01 57.62
N ASP A 97 -8.50 -2.04 57.23
CA ASP A 97 -7.32 -1.42 57.85
C ASP A 97 -6.12 -1.25 56.90
N SER A 98 -5.21 -0.39 57.33
CA SER A 98 -3.90 -0.09 56.73
C SER A 98 -2.87 -1.12 57.19
N LEU A 99 -1.87 -1.47 56.38
CA LEU A 99 -0.61 -2.05 56.88
C LEU A 99 0.58 -1.73 55.95
N GLU A 100 1.58 -1.12 56.57
CA GLU A 100 2.91 -0.77 56.08
C GLU A 100 3.87 -1.97 55.99
N LEU A 101 5.05 -1.68 55.41
CA LEU A 101 6.36 -2.34 55.58
C LEU A 101 6.54 -3.66 54.80
N THR A 102 7.52 -3.76 53.89
CA THR A 102 8.92 -3.78 54.31
C THR A 102 9.89 -3.46 53.17
N GLN A 103 10.93 -2.73 53.57
CA GLN A 103 12.16 -2.44 52.86
C GLN A 103 12.97 -3.72 52.61
N ASN A 104 13.71 -3.76 51.51
CA ASN A 104 15.00 -4.46 51.49
C ASN A 104 16.03 -3.59 50.76
N SER A 105 17.08 -3.27 51.49
CA SER A 105 18.24 -2.47 51.12
C SER A 105 19.50 -3.33 51.17
N SER A 106 20.34 -3.25 50.15
CA SER A 106 21.81 -3.43 50.21
C SER A 106 22.39 -2.80 48.94
N SER A 107 23.04 -1.63 48.93
CA SER A 107 24.27 -1.13 49.57
C SER A 107 25.58 -1.63 48.94
N SER A 108 26.22 -0.78 48.13
CA SER A 108 27.65 -0.39 48.16
C SER A 108 27.91 0.62 47.01
N SER A 109 28.06 1.94 47.25
CA SER A 109 29.27 2.71 47.65
C SER A 109 30.42 2.55 46.65
N SER A 110 31.13 3.56 46.13
CA SER A 110 31.36 4.98 46.47
C SER A 110 32.38 5.54 45.44
N THR A 111 32.35 6.79 44.95
CA THR A 111 33.20 7.96 45.36
C THR A 111 33.17 8.96 44.17
N SER A 112 32.68 10.20 44.27
CA SER A 112 33.20 11.47 44.84
C SER A 112 34.01 12.36 43.88
N SER A 113 33.49 13.55 43.55
CA SER A 113 34.16 14.88 43.52
C SER A 113 33.15 15.92 42.97
N LEU A 114 32.61 16.85 43.76
CA LEU A 114 33.15 18.15 44.22
C LEU A 114 33.51 19.13 43.10
N SER A 115 32.64 20.13 42.88
CA SER A 115 33.03 21.55 42.91
C SER A 115 31.79 22.46 43.02
N SER A 116 31.81 23.23 44.09
CA SER A 116 30.93 24.34 44.49
C SER A 116 31.15 25.63 43.69
N ALA A 117 30.09 26.41 43.47
CA ALA A 117 30.13 27.87 43.58
C ALA A 117 28.71 28.40 43.87
N SER A 118 28.64 29.36 44.79
CA SER A 118 27.46 29.82 45.52
C SER A 118 27.36 31.35 45.50
N VAL A 119 26.18 31.86 45.91
CA VAL A 119 25.87 33.23 46.43
C VAL A 119 25.65 34.32 45.34
N SER A 120 24.62 35.19 45.32
CA SER A 120 23.70 35.84 46.29
C SER A 120 22.39 36.25 45.56
N SER A 121 21.14 36.06 46.02
CA SER A 121 20.37 36.59 47.17
C SER A 121 20.02 38.10 47.16
N SER A 122 18.74 38.43 46.93
CA SER A 122 18.02 39.50 47.67
C SER A 122 16.49 39.27 47.69
N SER A 123 15.97 39.19 48.91
CA SER A 123 14.59 39.07 49.47
C SER A 123 13.61 40.20 49.09
N LYS A 124 12.33 39.95 48.72
CA LYS A 124 11.05 39.81 49.53
C LYS A 124 10.52 41.13 50.18
N PRO A 125 9.22 41.32 50.57
CA PRO A 125 8.03 40.42 50.55
C PRO A 125 6.61 41.04 50.24
N GLN A 126 5.61 40.14 50.06
CA GLN A 126 4.17 40.15 50.55
C GLN A 126 3.22 41.35 50.26
N SER A 127 1.89 41.26 50.04
CA SER A 127 0.84 40.31 50.45
C SER A 127 -0.51 40.50 49.69
N LYS A 128 -1.32 39.42 49.64
CA LYS A 128 -2.79 39.28 49.78
C LYS A 128 -3.80 40.21 49.05
N GLY A 129 -4.83 39.58 48.46
CA GLY A 129 -6.17 40.16 48.33
C GLY A 129 -7.03 39.53 47.23
N ALA A 130 -8.00 38.71 47.61
CA ALA A 130 -9.06 38.17 46.75
C ALA A 130 -10.12 39.23 46.42
N GLU A 131 -10.83 39.13 45.28
CA GLU A 131 -12.30 39.12 45.23
C GLU A 131 -12.87 39.03 43.80
N ASN A 132 -13.88 38.17 43.67
CA ASN A 132 -14.82 38.04 42.56
C ASN A 132 -15.66 39.32 42.39
N LYS A 133 -16.09 39.66 41.16
CA LYS A 133 -17.52 39.87 40.84
C LYS A 133 -17.81 40.07 39.35
N THR A 134 -18.85 39.33 38.98
CA THR A 134 -19.76 39.38 37.84
C THR A 134 -20.27 40.77 37.47
N PHE A 135 -20.53 41.00 36.17
CA PHE A 135 -21.39 42.10 35.71
C PHE A 135 -22.55 41.60 34.83
N ILE A 136 -23.74 42.05 35.23
CA ILE A 136 -25.06 41.74 34.73
C ILE A 136 -25.45 42.69 33.59
N LYS A 137 -26.16 42.15 32.60
CA LYS A 137 -26.92 42.85 31.55
C LYS A 137 -27.93 43.84 32.16
N GLN A 138 -28.03 45.04 31.59
CA GLN A 138 -29.32 45.72 31.53
C GLN A 138 -29.52 46.51 30.24
N VAL A 139 -30.64 46.20 29.59
CA VAL A 139 -31.26 46.85 28.44
C VAL A 139 -32.13 48.00 28.93
N ARG A 140 -32.12 49.16 28.25
CA ARG A 140 -33.29 50.05 28.18
C ARG A 140 -33.47 50.66 26.79
N LYS A 141 -34.76 50.79 26.44
CA LYS A 141 -35.37 51.07 25.14
C LYS A 141 -35.63 52.57 24.90
N SER A 142 -35.56 52.92 23.61
CA SER A 142 -36.55 53.64 22.77
C SER A 142 -36.85 55.14 22.89
N LYS A 143 -37.09 55.68 21.67
CA LYS A 143 -37.88 56.83 21.18
C LYS A 143 -37.09 58.11 20.88
N SER A 144 -37.35 58.90 19.82
CA SER A 144 -38.07 58.73 18.54
C SER A 144 -37.96 60.05 17.75
N ILE A 145 -38.02 59.97 16.40
CA ILE A 145 -38.73 60.88 15.46
C ILE A 145 -38.17 62.29 15.07
N GLN A 146 -38.01 62.42 13.73
CA GLN A 146 -38.17 63.58 12.80
C GLN A 146 -37.26 64.82 12.86
N SER A 147 -36.54 65.08 11.76
CA SER A 147 -36.95 66.13 10.80
C SER A 147 -36.33 65.91 9.41
N LEU A 148 -37.17 66.06 8.39
CA LEU A 148 -36.84 66.23 6.98
C LEU A 148 -36.76 67.74 6.68
N VAL A 149 -35.98 68.10 5.65
CA VAL A 149 -36.24 69.13 4.61
C VAL A 149 -34.94 69.87 4.22
N SER A 150 -34.55 69.64 2.96
CA SER A 150 -33.90 70.54 2.00
C SER A 150 -32.49 71.10 2.25
N ALA A 151 -31.55 70.72 1.38
CA ALA A 151 -30.93 71.66 0.44
C ALA A 151 -30.09 70.89 -0.61
N SER A 152 -30.60 70.82 -1.83
CA SER A 152 -29.81 70.50 -3.02
C SER A 152 -28.91 71.70 -3.33
N LEU A 153 -27.59 71.51 -3.29
CA LEU A 153 -26.67 72.38 -4.03
C LEU A 153 -25.74 71.51 -4.86
N VAL A 154 -25.94 71.64 -6.17
CA VAL A 154 -25.11 71.08 -7.24
C VAL A 154 -23.76 71.79 -7.20
N GLY A 155 -22.72 71.04 -6.86
CA GLY A 155 -21.32 71.42 -7.04
C GLY A 155 -20.65 70.34 -7.87
N ALA A 156 -20.50 70.59 -9.17
CA ALA A 156 -19.80 69.72 -10.09
C ALA A 156 -18.31 69.66 -9.73
N PHE A 157 -17.90 68.60 -9.04
CA PHE A 157 -16.51 68.16 -9.07
C PHE A 157 -16.36 67.18 -10.23
N HIS A 158 -15.67 67.63 -11.28
CA HIS A 158 -15.03 66.71 -12.22
C HIS A 158 -14.14 65.75 -11.42
N PHE A 159 -14.62 64.53 -11.22
CA PHE A 159 -13.71 63.41 -11.01
C PHE A 159 -13.22 63.02 -12.40
N ASP A 160 -11.95 63.28 -12.67
CA ASP A 160 -11.24 62.51 -13.69
C ASP A 160 -11.51 61.03 -13.42
N PRO A 161 -11.81 60.21 -14.45
CA PRO A 161 -11.87 58.77 -14.26
C PRO A 161 -10.54 58.33 -13.62
N PRO A 162 -10.56 57.44 -12.60
CA PRO A 162 -9.32 56.94 -12.03
C PRO A 162 -8.47 56.37 -13.17
N PRO A 163 -7.14 56.60 -13.17
CA PRO A 163 -6.28 56.02 -14.19
C PRO A 163 -6.52 54.51 -14.23
N PRO A 164 -6.48 53.87 -15.42
CA PRO A 164 -6.79 52.46 -15.57
C PRO A 164 -6.01 51.66 -14.53
N ASN A 165 -6.68 50.73 -13.85
CA ASN A 165 -6.10 49.87 -12.81
C ASN A 165 -4.74 49.31 -13.28
N LEU A 166 -3.65 49.92 -12.80
CA LEU A 166 -2.30 49.49 -13.15
C LEU A 166 -1.96 48.22 -12.36
N ALA A 167 -2.29 47.08 -12.96
CA ALA A 167 -1.95 45.76 -12.44
C ALA A 167 -0.42 45.58 -12.38
N VAL A 168 0.09 44.87 -11.37
CA VAL A 168 1.53 44.56 -11.26
C VAL A 168 1.81 43.30 -12.07
N ALA A 169 2.74 43.37 -13.02
CA ALA A 169 3.15 42.20 -13.79
C ALA A 169 4.25 41.44 -13.03
N ILE A 170 4.11 40.12 -12.93
CA ILE A 170 5.17 39.22 -12.48
C ILE A 170 5.78 38.60 -13.72
N CYS A 171 7.07 38.85 -13.93
CA CYS A 171 7.84 38.35 -15.06
C CYS A 171 9.02 37.51 -14.57
N ILE A 172 9.41 36.52 -15.37
CA ILE A 172 10.67 35.81 -15.20
C ILE A 172 11.65 36.34 -16.25
N ASN A 173 12.86 36.68 -15.81
CA ASN A 173 14.02 36.90 -16.66
C ASN A 173 14.93 35.68 -16.53
N ASN A 174 14.79 34.75 -17.47
CA ASN A 174 15.47 33.47 -17.50
C ASN A 174 16.73 33.52 -18.35
N SER A 175 17.88 33.72 -17.73
CA SER A 175 19.19 33.71 -18.40
C SER A 175 19.88 32.34 -18.36
N THR A 176 19.17 31.28 -17.97
CA THR A 176 19.73 29.92 -17.85
C THR A 176 19.73 29.16 -19.18
N GLY A 177 18.81 29.50 -20.10
CA GLY A 177 18.53 28.72 -21.31
C GLY A 177 17.65 27.48 -21.09
N TRP A 178 17.25 27.21 -19.83
CA TRP A 178 16.41 26.07 -19.48
C TRP A 178 14.92 26.41 -19.57
N PRO A 179 14.07 25.55 -20.16
CA PRO A 179 12.63 25.83 -20.24
C PRO A 179 11.97 25.94 -18.86
N ILE A 180 10.92 26.75 -18.76
CA ILE A 180 10.13 26.94 -17.55
C ILE A 180 8.70 26.48 -17.81
N ARG A 181 8.02 25.96 -16.79
CA ARG A 181 6.57 25.73 -16.86
C ARG A 181 5.90 26.09 -15.54
N MET A 182 4.61 26.44 -15.59
CA MET A 182 3.83 26.65 -14.38
C MET A 182 3.60 25.32 -13.65
N ALA A 183 3.70 25.31 -12.32
CA ALA A 183 3.62 24.09 -11.52
C ALA A 183 2.38 24.08 -10.63
N HIS A 184 1.72 22.92 -10.51
CA HIS A 184 0.59 22.73 -9.61
C HIS A 184 1.07 22.28 -8.24
N TRP A 185 1.02 23.16 -7.24
CA TRP A 185 1.45 22.82 -5.89
C TRP A 185 0.29 22.69 -4.90
N PRO A 186 0.37 21.71 -3.97
CA PRO A 186 -0.56 21.59 -2.86
C PRO A 186 -0.59 22.87 -2.03
N SER A 187 -1.68 23.61 -2.13
CA SER A 187 -1.90 24.85 -1.38
C SER A 187 -3.07 24.70 -0.43
N LYS A 188 -2.98 25.27 0.78
CA LYS A 188 -4.08 25.25 1.74
C LYS A 188 -5.33 25.87 1.11
N ALA A 189 -6.37 25.06 0.94
CA ALA A 189 -7.65 25.47 0.37
C ALA A 189 -8.38 26.35 1.39
N ARG A 190 -8.64 27.62 1.02
CA ARG A 190 -9.27 28.60 1.91
C ARG A 190 -10.70 28.24 2.35
N ARG A 191 -11.39 27.35 1.64
CA ARG A 191 -12.84 27.10 1.80
C ARG A 191 -13.19 25.77 2.48
N ASN A 192 -12.25 24.85 2.64
CA ASN A 192 -12.55 23.46 3.03
C ASN A 192 -12.00 23.07 4.43
N GLY A 193 -11.69 24.05 5.28
CA GLY A 193 -11.18 23.84 6.64
C GLY A 193 -9.65 23.90 6.75
N PRO A 194 -9.10 23.84 7.97
CA PRO A 194 -7.68 24.12 8.25
C PRO A 194 -6.69 23.11 7.63
N ASN A 195 -7.17 21.93 7.22
CA ASN A 195 -6.37 20.81 6.71
C ASN A 195 -6.67 20.43 5.25
N ALA A 196 -7.53 21.18 4.54
CA ALA A 196 -7.82 20.88 3.15
C ALA A 196 -6.76 21.50 2.23
N PHE A 197 -6.26 20.72 1.27
CA PHE A 197 -5.30 21.15 0.27
C PHE A 197 -5.90 20.96 -1.12
N SER A 198 -5.61 21.91 -2.01
CA SER A 198 -5.92 21.80 -3.45
C SER A 198 -4.65 22.10 -4.23
N LEU A 199 -4.46 21.42 -5.34
CA LEU A 199 -3.41 21.79 -6.28
C LEU A 199 -3.73 23.16 -6.88
N SER A 200 -2.74 24.05 -6.88
CA SER A 200 -2.87 25.40 -7.41
C SER A 200 -1.55 25.90 -7.94
N ARG A 201 -1.60 26.69 -9.02
CA ARG A 201 -0.43 27.39 -9.60
C ARG A 201 0.03 28.60 -8.79
N PHE A 202 -0.79 28.98 -7.81
CA PHE A 202 -0.54 30.14 -6.97
C PHE A 202 -1.20 30.01 -5.61
N ARG A 203 -0.81 30.86 -4.66
CA ARG A 203 -1.46 30.99 -3.35
C ARG A 203 -1.55 32.44 -2.99
N GLY A 204 -2.55 32.82 -2.20
CA GLY A 204 -2.67 34.18 -1.67
C GLY A 204 -3.96 34.86 -2.10
N ASN A 205 -3.96 36.18 -2.12
CA ASN A 205 -5.17 36.96 -2.33
C ASN A 205 -5.00 38.15 -3.29
N CYS A 206 -3.90 38.20 -4.02
CA CYS A 206 -3.63 39.29 -4.96
C CYS A 206 -3.31 38.81 -6.39
N ILE A 207 -2.99 37.53 -6.60
CA ILE A 207 -2.70 36.99 -7.93
C ILE A 207 -3.99 36.75 -8.70
N ASN A 208 -4.03 37.21 -9.93
CA ASN A 208 -5.10 36.98 -10.88
C ASN A 208 -4.90 35.62 -11.57
N GLU A 209 -5.72 34.64 -11.24
CA GLU A 209 -5.60 33.27 -11.75
C GLU A 209 -5.70 33.16 -13.28
N SER A 210 -6.54 33.98 -13.92
CA SER A 210 -6.73 33.92 -15.39
C SER A 210 -5.53 34.46 -16.16
N SER A 211 -4.60 35.13 -15.48
CA SER A 211 -3.36 35.65 -16.09
C SER A 211 -2.19 34.67 -16.06
N ILE A 212 -2.36 33.52 -15.42
CA ILE A 212 -1.30 32.52 -15.26
C ILE A 212 -1.30 31.59 -16.49
N PRO A 213 -0.14 31.39 -17.15
CA PRO A 213 0.01 30.44 -18.25
C PRO A 213 -0.44 29.03 -17.90
N SER A 214 -0.73 28.22 -18.93
CA SER A 214 -1.08 26.81 -18.71
C SER A 214 0.10 26.04 -18.11
N VAL A 215 -0.16 25.00 -17.31
CA VAL A 215 0.92 24.12 -16.80
C VAL A 215 1.55 23.25 -17.89
N THR A 216 0.87 23.07 -19.02
CA THR A 216 1.39 22.35 -20.19
C THR A 216 2.24 23.24 -21.09
N GLU A 217 2.18 24.56 -20.89
CA GLU A 217 2.92 25.51 -21.70
C GLU A 217 4.39 25.57 -21.25
N LEU A 218 5.30 25.34 -22.20
CA LEU A 218 6.74 25.50 -22.00
C LEU A 218 7.16 26.92 -22.38
N ILE A 219 7.58 27.66 -21.38
CA ILE A 219 8.11 29.01 -21.50
C ILE A 219 9.61 28.92 -21.80
N THR A 220 10.00 29.24 -23.02
CA THR A 220 11.41 29.23 -23.48
C THR A 220 11.97 30.63 -23.66
N ASP A 221 11.11 31.65 -23.66
CA ASP A 221 11.52 33.04 -23.77
C ASP A 221 12.42 33.45 -22.61
N LYS A 222 13.49 34.20 -22.93
CA LYS A 222 14.37 34.80 -21.93
C LYS A 222 13.60 35.72 -20.98
N PHE A 223 12.57 36.39 -21.46
CA PHE A 223 11.74 37.26 -20.64
C PHE A 223 10.27 36.94 -20.87
N ALA A 224 9.60 36.43 -19.83
CA ALA A 224 8.22 35.96 -19.93
C ALA A 224 7.37 36.46 -18.77
N LYS A 225 6.14 36.88 -19.08
CA LYS A 225 5.15 37.26 -18.07
C LYS A 225 4.42 36.01 -17.58
N ILE A 226 4.43 35.77 -16.27
CA ILE A 226 3.86 34.54 -15.67
C ILE A 226 2.61 34.79 -14.82
N ALA A 227 2.35 36.05 -14.42
CA ALA A 227 1.11 36.43 -13.76
C ALA A 227 0.90 37.95 -13.73
N MET A 228 -0.32 38.33 -13.40
CA MET A 228 -0.74 39.67 -13.03
C MET A 228 -1.27 39.67 -11.59
N ILE A 229 -1.06 40.79 -10.90
CA ILE A 229 -1.63 41.06 -9.59
C ILE A 229 -2.72 42.11 -9.74
N ASP A 230 -3.92 41.78 -9.30
CA ASP A 230 -5.03 42.73 -9.22
C ASP A 230 -4.78 43.67 -8.03
N ARG A 231 -4.63 44.98 -8.29
CA ARG A 231 -4.52 45.96 -7.21
C ARG A 231 -5.87 46.06 -6.47
N PRO A 232 -5.86 46.13 -5.13
CA PRO A 232 -7.08 46.20 -4.35
C PRO A 232 -7.88 47.47 -4.72
N SER A 233 -9.19 47.32 -5.02
CA SER A 233 -10.03 48.48 -5.30
C SER A 233 -10.05 49.43 -4.09
N LEU A 234 -9.80 50.72 -4.37
CA LEU A 234 -9.66 51.80 -3.39
C LEU A 234 -10.97 52.19 -2.67
N SER A 235 -12.09 51.52 -2.94
CA SER A 235 -13.42 52.06 -2.63
C SER A 235 -14.00 51.75 -1.23
N LYS A 236 -13.32 51.03 -0.33
CA LYS A 236 -13.81 50.83 1.07
C LYS A 236 -12.69 50.79 2.13
N THR A 237 -12.71 51.80 3.01
CA THR A 237 -12.07 51.92 4.34
C THR A 237 -10.68 51.27 4.56
N LEU A 238 -9.64 52.10 4.39
CA LEU A 238 -8.19 51.81 4.55
C LEU A 238 -7.71 51.26 5.91
N LYS A 239 -8.55 51.20 6.95
CA LYS A 239 -8.09 50.95 8.33
C LYS A 239 -8.07 49.47 8.78
N SER A 240 -8.63 48.52 8.01
CA SER A 240 -8.72 47.10 8.47
C SER A 240 -8.20 46.02 7.49
N ARG A 241 -7.68 46.37 6.31
CA ARG A 241 -7.22 45.35 5.35
C ARG A 241 -5.84 44.78 5.71
N LYS A 242 -5.78 43.45 5.86
CA LYS A 242 -4.52 42.69 5.88
C LYS A 242 -3.77 42.93 4.55
N PRO A 243 -2.42 43.04 4.56
CA PRO A 243 -1.63 43.24 3.34
C PRO A 243 -1.92 42.12 2.33
N ALA A 244 -1.97 42.50 1.05
CA ALA A 244 -2.25 41.58 -0.04
C ALA A 244 -0.95 40.86 -0.40
N VAL A 245 -1.00 39.52 -0.46
CA VAL A 245 0.17 38.68 -0.69
C VAL A 245 -0.14 37.60 -1.72
N GLY A 246 0.87 37.19 -2.46
CA GLY A 246 0.78 36.18 -3.51
C GLY A 246 2.06 35.35 -3.57
N TRP A 247 1.89 34.05 -3.81
CA TRP A 247 2.94 33.14 -4.23
C TRP A 247 2.57 32.59 -5.60
N ILE A 248 3.51 32.55 -6.52
CA ILE A 248 3.39 31.89 -7.81
C ILE A 248 4.42 30.77 -7.90
N TYR A 249 4.05 29.69 -8.57
CA TYR A 249 4.77 28.43 -8.53
C TYR A 249 5.14 27.95 -9.93
N PHE A 250 6.41 27.60 -10.13
CA PHE A 250 6.90 27.19 -11.44
C PHE A 250 8.11 26.25 -11.33
N ASP A 251 8.31 25.48 -12.38
CA ASP A 251 9.42 24.55 -12.55
C ASP A 251 10.43 25.12 -13.53
N VAL A 252 11.72 24.92 -13.26
CA VAL A 252 12.80 25.10 -14.24
C VAL A 252 13.28 23.72 -14.67
N LEU A 253 13.22 23.43 -15.98
CA LEU A 253 13.59 22.15 -16.57
C LEU A 253 15.06 22.18 -17.00
N LYS A 254 15.96 21.73 -16.13
CA LYS A 254 17.39 21.70 -16.43
C LYS A 254 17.69 20.79 -17.62
N SER A 255 18.82 21.04 -18.29
CA SER A 255 19.26 20.28 -19.46
C SER A 255 19.57 18.80 -19.18
N ASP A 256 19.86 18.45 -17.92
CA ASP A 256 20.04 17.07 -17.43
C ASP A 256 18.70 16.34 -17.16
N GLY A 257 17.58 17.02 -17.40
CA GLY A 257 16.22 16.53 -17.15
C GLY A 257 15.75 16.75 -15.71
N TYR A 258 16.59 17.30 -14.83
CA TYR A 258 16.23 17.64 -13.46
C TYR A 258 15.21 18.78 -13.43
N VAL A 259 14.17 18.64 -12.62
CA VAL A 259 13.13 19.67 -12.44
C VAL A 259 13.40 20.43 -11.15
N LEU A 260 13.69 21.73 -11.23
CA LEU A 260 13.87 22.56 -10.05
C LEU A 260 12.58 23.32 -9.71
N HIS A 261 12.07 23.17 -8.49
CA HIS A 261 10.83 23.81 -8.07
C HIS A 261 11.06 25.13 -7.37
N LEU A 262 10.51 26.18 -7.96
CA LEU A 262 10.68 27.54 -7.47
C LEU A 262 9.32 28.18 -7.15
N GLN A 263 9.39 29.19 -6.29
CA GLN A 263 8.27 30.05 -6.01
C GLN A 263 8.70 31.52 -6.01
N GLY A 264 7.85 32.37 -6.60
CA GLY A 264 7.94 33.82 -6.47
C GLY A 264 6.95 34.31 -5.42
N PHE A 265 7.38 35.16 -4.50
CA PHE A 265 6.53 35.83 -3.52
C PHE A 265 6.44 37.32 -3.82
N VAL A 266 5.24 37.88 -3.66
CA VAL A 266 4.99 39.32 -3.74
C VAL A 266 4.03 39.74 -2.63
N LYS A 267 4.33 40.88 -2.01
CA LYS A 267 3.50 41.53 -0.99
C LYS A 267 3.30 42.99 -1.31
N LEU A 268 2.04 43.38 -1.36
CA LEU A 268 1.63 44.75 -1.55
C LEU A 268 1.45 45.44 -0.19
N ASP A 269 1.87 46.69 -0.11
CA ASP A 269 1.51 47.57 0.99
C ASP A 269 0.02 47.98 0.91
N ARG A 270 -0.38 48.94 1.76
CA ARG A 270 -1.75 49.46 1.76
C ARG A 270 -2.04 50.39 0.58
N SER A 271 -1.01 50.92 -0.08
CA SER A 271 -1.13 51.78 -1.27
C SER A 271 -1.24 50.97 -2.58
N GLY A 272 -1.00 49.66 -2.51
CA GLY A 272 -0.98 48.77 -3.67
C GLY A 272 0.38 48.72 -4.37
N GLN A 273 1.43 49.30 -3.77
CA GLN A 273 2.80 49.17 -4.24
C GLN A 273 3.46 47.91 -3.69
N VAL A 274 4.44 47.38 -4.42
CA VAL A 274 5.20 46.20 -3.99
C VAL A 274 6.12 46.61 -2.84
N SER A 275 5.84 46.08 -1.66
CA SER A 275 6.63 46.31 -0.43
C SER A 275 7.71 45.27 -0.20
N GLU A 276 7.50 44.06 -0.72
CA GLU A 276 8.40 42.95 -0.54
C GLU A 276 8.18 41.99 -1.72
N ALA A 277 9.27 41.51 -2.31
CA ALA A 277 9.23 40.46 -3.31
C ALA A 277 10.47 39.58 -3.15
N SER A 278 10.31 38.28 -3.37
CA SER A 278 11.41 37.32 -3.23
C SER A 278 11.20 36.14 -4.15
N LEU A 279 12.31 35.49 -4.47
CA LEU A 279 12.39 34.28 -5.27
C LEU A 279 13.12 33.24 -4.44
N GLY A 280 12.67 32.01 -4.45
CA GLY A 280 13.30 30.96 -3.66
C GLY A 280 12.78 29.58 -4.03
N ARG A 281 13.29 28.58 -3.30
CA ARG A 281 12.78 27.20 -3.41
C ARG A 281 11.31 27.17 -3.06
N PHE A 282 10.54 26.38 -3.78
CA PHE A 282 9.19 26.06 -3.35
C PHE A 282 9.21 25.45 -1.95
N ASP A 283 8.36 25.97 -1.06
CA ASP A 283 8.31 25.56 0.33
C ASP A 283 6.89 25.72 0.88
N LEU A 284 6.30 24.62 1.37
CA LEU A 284 4.93 24.60 1.86
C LEU A 284 4.71 25.47 3.12
N ASP A 285 5.76 25.79 3.86
CA ASP A 285 5.71 26.54 5.13
C ASP A 285 5.99 28.02 4.94
N SER A 286 6.20 28.41 3.69
CA SER A 286 6.14 29.79 3.26
C SER A 286 4.93 30.45 3.88
N SER A 287 5.16 31.54 4.59
CA SER A 287 4.15 32.29 5.31
C SER A 287 4.35 33.78 5.07
N ARG A 288 3.41 34.61 5.54
CA ARG A 288 3.53 36.06 5.38
C ARG A 288 4.73 36.65 6.14
N GLN A 289 5.16 35.97 7.20
CA GLN A 289 6.27 36.39 8.05
C GLN A 289 7.60 35.79 7.59
N ARG A 290 7.56 34.60 6.98
CA ARG A 290 8.72 33.90 6.45
C ARG A 290 8.38 33.39 5.05
N PRO A 291 8.49 34.24 4.01
CA PRO A 291 8.02 33.90 2.67
C PRO A 291 8.89 32.88 1.94
N MET A 292 10.18 32.78 2.30
CA MET A 292 11.17 31.84 1.73
C MET A 292 11.92 31.11 2.86
N PRO A 293 11.29 30.15 3.57
CA PRO A 293 11.90 29.49 4.73
C PRO A 293 13.16 28.69 4.36
N SER A 294 13.13 28.05 3.19
CA SER A 294 14.21 27.25 2.58
C SER A 294 15.30 28.06 1.85
N GLY A 295 15.26 29.40 1.99
CA GLY A 295 16.25 30.30 1.42
C GLY A 295 15.79 30.99 0.12
N VAL A 296 16.44 32.11 -0.17
CA VAL A 296 16.24 32.92 -1.38
C VAL A 296 17.17 32.39 -2.48
N ILE A 297 16.69 32.39 -3.73
CA ILE A 297 17.44 31.99 -4.92
C ILE A 297 17.34 33.10 -5.96
N GLY A 298 18.42 33.32 -6.70
CA GLY A 298 18.48 34.34 -7.74
C GLY A 298 18.27 35.74 -7.18
N SER A 299 17.75 36.63 -8.02
CA SER A 299 17.46 38.02 -7.61
C SER A 299 16.07 38.46 -8.05
N VAL A 300 15.53 39.45 -7.35
CA VAL A 300 14.24 40.06 -7.70
C VAL A 300 14.42 41.55 -7.88
N ASN A 301 14.03 42.04 -9.06
CA ASN A 301 14.00 43.47 -9.36
C ASN A 301 12.55 43.96 -9.39
N VAL A 302 12.27 45.04 -8.66
CA VAL A 302 10.94 45.65 -8.61
C VAL A 302 11.00 47.04 -9.23
N THR A 303 10.24 47.27 -10.30
CA THR A 303 10.00 48.61 -10.83
C THR A 303 8.66 49.11 -10.31
N ASN A 304 8.70 50.19 -9.53
CA ASN A 304 7.48 50.87 -9.04
C ASN A 304 7.01 51.99 -9.98
N THR A 305 7.63 52.11 -11.15
CA THR A 305 7.17 52.95 -12.26
C THR A 305 6.00 52.29 -12.99
N VAL A 306 5.30 53.03 -13.84
CA VAL A 306 4.18 52.51 -14.62
C VAL A 306 4.68 51.99 -15.97
N PRO A 307 4.46 50.72 -16.34
CA PRO A 307 3.80 49.65 -15.58
C PRO A 307 4.70 49.05 -14.47
N CYS A 308 4.08 48.75 -13.32
CA CYS A 308 4.78 48.19 -12.17
C CYS A 308 5.09 46.72 -12.42
N MET A 309 6.35 46.32 -12.22
CA MET A 309 6.83 44.99 -12.61
C MET A 309 7.71 44.38 -11.53
N VAL A 310 7.51 43.09 -11.28
CA VAL A 310 8.38 42.24 -10.47
C VAL A 310 9.08 41.27 -11.41
N SER A 311 10.39 41.44 -11.59
CA SER A 311 11.22 40.56 -12.42
C SER A 311 11.96 39.57 -11.52
N LEU A 312 11.60 38.29 -11.64
CA LEU A 312 12.28 37.14 -11.01
C LEU A 312 13.44 36.74 -11.92
N ASN A 313 14.67 37.06 -11.54
CA ASN A 313 15.84 36.82 -12.38
C ASN A 313 16.49 35.47 -12.01
N LEU A 314 16.66 34.62 -13.01
CA LEU A 314 17.30 33.31 -12.90
C LEU A 314 18.57 33.32 -13.74
N THR A 315 19.70 33.01 -13.13
CA THR A 315 20.98 32.81 -13.84
C THR A 315 21.41 31.36 -13.72
N LEU A 316 22.26 30.91 -14.66
CA LEU A 316 22.79 29.55 -14.62
C LEU A 316 23.60 29.31 -13.34
N GLU A 317 24.42 30.28 -12.93
CA GLU A 317 25.23 30.22 -11.70
C GLU A 317 24.37 30.04 -10.45
N ASP A 318 23.22 30.73 -10.37
CA ASP A 318 22.30 30.64 -9.24
C ASP A 318 21.63 29.27 -9.12
N LEU A 319 21.46 28.53 -10.21
CA LEU A 319 20.60 27.33 -10.27
C LEU A 319 21.35 26.01 -10.46
N VAL A 320 22.55 26.02 -11.03
CA VAL A 320 23.38 24.82 -11.22
C VAL A 320 23.59 24.05 -9.91
N PRO A 321 24.06 24.67 -8.80
CA PRO A 321 24.34 23.94 -7.56
C PRO A 321 23.07 23.63 -6.75
N ILE A 322 21.90 24.09 -7.20
CA ILE A 322 20.66 24.00 -6.44
C ILE A 322 19.95 22.70 -6.80
N GLU A 323 19.72 21.91 -5.76
CA GLU A 323 18.79 20.78 -5.77
C GLU A 323 17.52 21.17 -4.98
N ASN A 324 16.43 20.43 -5.21
CA ASN A 324 15.25 20.34 -4.36
C ASN A 324 15.60 19.63 -3.04
N SER A 325 16.65 20.08 -2.37
CA SER A 325 17.06 19.58 -1.06
C SER A 325 16.38 20.42 0.02
N VAL A 326 15.71 19.77 0.97
CA VAL A 326 15.33 20.43 2.22
C VAL A 326 16.41 20.14 3.25
N ASN A 327 16.90 21.16 3.97
CA ASN A 327 17.89 20.95 5.02
C ASN A 327 17.25 20.12 6.15
N ASP A 328 17.62 18.85 6.19
CA ASP A 328 17.05 17.87 7.11
C ASP A 328 17.60 17.95 8.54
N THR A 329 18.52 18.89 8.83
CA THR A 329 19.08 19.05 10.18
C THR A 329 17.94 19.29 11.17
N PRO A 330 17.66 18.37 12.10
CA PRO A 330 16.55 18.52 13.01
C PRO A 330 16.77 19.79 13.82
N LEU A 331 15.87 20.78 13.67
CA LEU A 331 15.73 21.83 14.65
C LEU A 331 15.49 21.12 15.97
N ARG A 332 16.51 21.05 16.83
CA ARG A 332 16.36 20.47 18.17
C ARG A 332 15.16 21.17 18.81
N PRO A 333 14.07 20.46 19.13
CA PRO A 333 13.00 21.09 19.88
C PRO A 333 13.63 21.64 21.18
N PRO A 334 13.23 22.84 21.65
CA PRO A 334 13.80 23.44 22.86
C PRO A 334 13.59 22.61 24.13
N ILE A 335 12.85 21.50 24.05
CA ILE A 335 12.42 20.64 25.14
C ILE A 335 12.61 19.18 24.72
N VAL A 336 13.24 18.38 25.59
CA VAL A 336 13.49 16.93 25.44
C VAL A 336 12.17 16.15 25.61
N LEU A 337 11.22 16.36 24.71
CA LEU A 337 10.03 15.51 24.59
C LEU A 337 10.29 14.48 23.50
N PRO A 338 10.10 13.17 23.76
CA PRO A 338 10.20 12.16 22.72
C PRO A 338 9.16 12.47 21.63
N THR A 339 9.65 12.74 20.43
CA THR A 339 8.83 13.06 19.26
C THR A 339 8.76 11.85 18.35
N LYS A 340 7.61 11.63 17.75
CA LYS A 340 7.40 10.58 16.76
C LYS A 340 8.21 10.87 15.51
N GLY A 341 8.74 9.83 14.86
CA GLY A 341 9.41 9.95 13.57
C GLY A 341 8.59 9.33 12.43
N LEU A 342 8.93 9.72 11.21
CA LEU A 342 8.41 9.19 9.96
C LEU A 342 9.58 8.88 9.03
N SER A 343 9.58 7.73 8.38
CA SER A 343 10.53 7.36 7.34
C SER A 343 9.82 7.27 6.01
N LEU A 344 10.37 7.93 5.00
CA LEU A 344 9.85 7.94 3.63
C LEU A 344 10.77 7.08 2.76
N PHE A 345 10.19 6.21 1.96
CA PHE A 345 10.90 5.30 1.07
C PHE A 345 10.36 5.43 -0.34
N SER A 346 11.25 5.51 -1.32
CA SER A 346 10.84 5.52 -2.72
C SER A 346 11.77 4.77 -3.65
N TYR A 347 11.19 4.20 -4.70
CA TYR A 347 11.90 3.72 -5.87
C TYR A 347 11.16 4.25 -7.11
N VAL A 348 11.89 4.88 -8.03
CA VAL A 348 11.31 5.42 -9.26
C VAL A 348 12.20 5.02 -10.43
N SER A 349 11.66 4.20 -11.34
CA SER A 349 12.29 3.85 -12.63
C SER A 349 11.53 4.42 -13.81
N HIS A 350 10.27 4.83 -13.61
CA HIS A 350 9.49 5.44 -14.69
C HIS A 350 10.04 6.83 -15.08
N PRO A 351 10.39 7.07 -16.36
CA PRO A 351 11.13 8.26 -16.79
C PRO A 351 10.32 9.57 -16.74
N ASP A 352 8.99 9.49 -16.75
CA ASP A 352 8.09 10.65 -16.82
C ASP A 352 7.21 10.85 -15.58
N VAL A 353 7.50 10.15 -14.48
CA VAL A 353 6.76 10.31 -13.22
C VAL A 353 7.59 11.09 -12.20
N ILE A 354 6.89 11.97 -11.49
CA ILE A 354 7.38 12.66 -10.30
C ILE A 354 6.68 12.07 -9.09
N VAL A 355 7.47 11.61 -8.12
CA VAL A 355 6.98 11.25 -6.79
C VAL A 355 7.25 12.39 -5.83
N SER A 356 6.28 12.66 -4.98
CA SER A 356 6.30 13.80 -4.08
C SER A 356 5.83 13.42 -2.69
N PHE A 357 6.66 13.68 -1.69
CA PHE A 357 6.25 13.53 -0.30
C PHE A 357 6.05 14.85 0.40
N ARG A 358 5.26 14.83 1.48
CA ARG A 358 5.26 15.85 2.51
C ARG A 358 5.31 15.17 3.86
N ALA A 359 6.27 15.53 4.68
CA ALA A 359 6.34 15.13 6.08
C ALA A 359 6.30 16.36 6.99
N GLY A 360 5.28 16.46 7.84
CA GLY A 360 5.28 17.41 8.95
C GLY A 360 4.86 18.86 8.63
N LYS A 361 5.18 19.74 9.59
CA LYS A 361 5.00 21.21 9.55
C LYS A 361 6.07 21.92 8.72
N ASP A 362 7.04 21.17 8.21
CA ASP A 362 8.23 21.63 7.50
C ASP A 362 8.23 21.21 6.02
N GLY A 363 7.06 20.83 5.46
CA GLY A 363 6.85 20.85 4.02
C GLY A 363 7.83 20.03 3.17
N ARG A 364 8.51 19.03 3.74
CA ARG A 364 9.72 18.45 3.13
C ARG A 364 9.37 17.63 1.90
N TYR A 365 9.72 18.17 0.74
CA TYR A 365 9.44 17.61 -0.57
C TYR A 365 10.65 16.79 -1.03
N HIS A 366 10.42 15.51 -1.29
CA HIS A 366 11.42 14.62 -1.88
C HIS A 366 10.92 14.22 -3.26
N GLU A 367 11.72 14.50 -4.28
CA GLU A 367 11.48 14.00 -5.62
C GLU A 367 12.30 12.76 -5.89
N GLY A 368 11.60 11.69 -6.26
CA GLY A 368 12.20 10.59 -7.01
C GLY A 368 11.96 10.85 -8.49
N GLN A 369 13.02 11.10 -9.26
CA GLN A 369 13.01 11.07 -10.72
C GLN A 369 14.27 10.37 -11.23
N PRO A 370 14.19 9.57 -12.30
CA PRO A 370 15.38 9.08 -12.98
C PRO A 370 16.14 10.25 -13.62
N SER A 371 17.46 10.32 -13.45
CA SER A 371 18.27 11.30 -14.18
C SER A 371 18.23 10.97 -15.67
N ARG A 372 17.86 11.94 -16.51
CA ARG A 372 17.83 11.80 -17.98
C ARG A 372 19.15 12.17 -18.64
N THR A 373 20.24 12.30 -17.87
CA THR A 373 21.54 12.51 -18.51
C THR A 373 21.79 11.38 -19.49
N GLY A 374 22.17 11.70 -20.72
CA GLY A 374 22.60 10.71 -21.73
C GLY A 374 23.85 9.92 -21.34
N ASN A 375 24.21 9.90 -20.05
CA ASN A 375 25.10 8.91 -19.48
C ASN A 375 24.28 7.63 -19.32
N LEU A 376 24.75 6.57 -19.98
CA LEU A 376 24.21 5.21 -19.93
C LEU A 376 24.11 4.57 -18.52
N ASP A 377 24.44 5.30 -17.44
CA ASP A 377 24.69 4.74 -16.11
C ASP A 377 23.71 5.16 -15.01
N TYR A 378 22.60 5.86 -15.30
CA TYR A 378 21.61 6.11 -14.25
C TYR A 378 20.81 4.83 -13.93
N THR A 379 21.26 4.13 -12.90
CA THR A 379 20.56 3.01 -12.28
C THR A 379 19.58 3.54 -11.24
N SER A 380 18.30 3.21 -11.38
CA SER A 380 17.28 3.48 -10.36
C SER A 380 17.68 2.86 -9.02
N LYS A 381 17.51 3.62 -7.93
CA LYS A 381 17.91 3.24 -6.58
C LYS A 381 16.79 3.54 -5.60
N PHE A 382 16.77 2.77 -4.53
CA PHE A 382 15.95 3.10 -3.36
C PHE A 382 16.47 4.38 -2.71
N ALA A 383 15.55 5.31 -2.46
CA ALA A 383 15.79 6.50 -1.65
C ALA A 383 15.05 6.37 -0.32
N ARG A 384 15.70 6.83 0.76
CA ARG A 384 15.13 6.86 2.10
C ARG A 384 15.40 8.20 2.75
N THR A 385 14.39 8.81 3.36
CA THR A 385 14.58 9.99 4.23
C THR A 385 13.84 9.85 5.55
N ASP A 386 14.51 10.23 6.64
CA ASP A 386 14.03 10.06 8.01
C ASP A 386 13.70 11.43 8.64
N HIS A 387 12.45 11.60 9.06
CA HIS A 387 11.87 12.85 9.56
C HIS A 387 11.53 12.77 11.04
N ILE A 388 11.93 13.76 11.83
CA ILE A 388 11.48 13.91 13.22
C ILE A 388 10.30 14.89 13.21
N LEU A 389 9.15 14.47 13.74
CA LEU A 389 7.94 15.30 13.76
C LEU A 389 7.95 16.21 15.00
N GLY A 390 8.03 17.52 14.81
CA GLY A 390 8.01 18.49 15.91
C GLY A 390 6.62 19.08 16.20
N GLY A 391 6.39 19.48 17.45
CA GLY A 391 5.19 20.23 17.87
C GLY A 391 4.12 19.39 18.56
N VAL A 392 3.01 20.03 18.95
CA VAL A 392 1.91 19.40 19.73
C VAL A 392 0.64 19.17 18.91
N GLU A 393 0.57 19.75 17.71
CA GLU A 393 -0.58 19.67 16.81
C GLU A 393 -0.39 18.53 15.80
N ASN A 394 -1.49 17.92 15.36
CA ASN A 394 -1.47 16.92 14.30
C ASN A 394 -0.84 17.49 13.03
N LEU A 395 0.11 16.75 12.46
CA LEU A 395 0.82 17.11 11.25
C LEU A 395 0.33 16.28 10.07
N LEU A 396 0.08 16.95 8.94
CA LEU A 396 -0.30 16.28 7.71
C LEU A 396 0.94 15.69 7.03
N THR A 397 0.86 14.40 6.73
CA THR A 397 1.77 13.67 5.83
C THR A 397 1.01 13.37 4.54
N MET A 398 1.67 13.49 3.40
CA MET A 398 1.03 13.37 2.08
C MET A 398 1.95 12.71 1.07
N LEU A 399 1.36 11.92 0.19
CA LEU A 399 1.97 11.35 -1.02
C LEU A 399 1.22 11.93 -2.23
N CYS A 400 1.97 12.48 -3.18
CA CYS A 400 1.46 12.91 -4.47
C CYS A 400 2.33 12.29 -5.57
N ILE A 401 1.72 11.79 -6.63
CA ILE A 401 2.40 11.22 -7.78
C ILE A 401 1.81 11.85 -9.03
N GLN A 402 2.66 12.40 -9.88
CA GLN A 402 2.26 13.11 -11.08
C GLN A 402 2.97 12.54 -12.30
N HIS A 403 2.22 12.28 -13.36
CA HIS A 403 2.77 12.00 -14.68
C HIS A 403 3.02 13.30 -15.43
N ARG A 404 4.14 13.43 -16.15
CA ARG A 404 4.49 14.65 -16.89
C ARG A 404 3.45 15.04 -17.94
N LEU A 405 2.78 14.06 -18.53
CA LEU A 405 1.74 14.26 -19.55
C LEU A 405 0.33 14.48 -18.95
N SER A 406 0.16 14.33 -17.64
CA SER A 406 -1.14 14.45 -16.97
C SER A 406 -1.29 15.78 -16.22
N LEU A 407 -2.42 16.46 -16.46
CA LEU A 407 -2.79 17.68 -15.73
C LEU A 407 -3.16 17.40 -14.26
N SER A 408 -3.73 16.22 -14.00
CA SER A 408 -4.10 15.76 -12.65
C SER A 408 -3.06 14.75 -12.11
N PRO A 409 -2.83 14.72 -10.78
CA PRO A 409 -1.96 13.72 -10.19
C PRO A 409 -2.56 12.32 -10.40
N ILE A 410 -1.70 11.34 -10.69
CA ILE A 410 -2.08 9.92 -10.71
C ILE A 410 -2.59 9.51 -9.32
N LEU A 411 -1.88 9.97 -8.28
CA LEU A 411 -2.20 9.64 -6.91
C LEU A 411 -2.06 10.85 -6.00
N HIS A 412 -3.01 11.01 -5.10
CA HIS A 412 -2.94 11.94 -3.99
C HIS A 412 -3.55 11.27 -2.74
N ARG A 413 -2.75 11.11 -1.69
CA ARG A 413 -3.11 10.43 -0.44
C ARG A 413 -2.53 11.15 0.77
N SER A 414 -3.24 11.13 1.89
CA SER A 414 -2.83 11.86 3.09
C SER A 414 -3.20 11.18 4.41
N VAL A 415 -2.41 11.45 5.44
CA VAL A 415 -2.61 10.98 6.81
C VAL A 415 -2.19 12.07 7.79
N SER A 416 -2.87 12.18 8.92
CA SER A 416 -2.50 13.11 9.98
C SER A 416 -1.88 12.36 11.16
N ILE A 417 -0.72 12.84 11.61
CA ILE A 417 0.08 12.20 12.66
C ILE A 417 0.24 13.17 13.82
N ASN A 418 -0.14 12.77 15.03
CA ASN A 418 0.18 13.54 16.23
C ASN A 418 1.66 13.33 16.61
N PRO A 419 2.50 14.38 16.68
CA PRO A 419 3.93 14.20 16.94
C PRO A 419 4.26 13.73 18.35
N LEU A 420 3.41 13.99 19.34
CA LEU A 420 3.64 13.60 20.73
C LEU A 420 3.11 12.20 21.02
N SER A 421 1.85 11.93 20.66
CA SER A 421 1.23 10.64 20.94
C SER A 421 1.52 9.58 19.88
N GLY A 422 2.00 9.98 18.70
CA GLY A 422 2.11 9.11 17.53
C GLY A 422 0.77 8.67 16.96
N LEU A 423 -0.35 9.22 17.45
CA LEU A 423 -1.68 8.85 16.98
C LEU A 423 -1.85 9.23 15.51
N VAL A 424 -2.19 8.23 14.71
CA VAL A 424 -2.54 8.37 13.31
C VAL A 424 -4.05 8.52 13.20
N VAL A 425 -4.50 9.58 12.53
CA VAL A 425 -5.90 9.76 12.14
C VAL A 425 -6.00 9.95 10.63
N GLU A 426 -7.10 9.49 10.04
CA GLU A 426 -7.41 9.76 8.64
C GLU A 426 -7.29 11.28 8.39
N GLY A 427 -6.42 11.66 7.45
CA GLY A 427 -6.16 13.07 7.12
C GLY A 427 -7.37 13.66 6.40
N ASN A 428 -7.29 13.74 5.07
CA ASN A 428 -8.47 14.01 4.27
C ASN A 428 -9.25 12.71 4.05
N LYS A 429 -10.51 12.65 4.52
CA LYS A 429 -11.42 11.51 4.34
C LYS A 429 -11.66 11.10 2.88
N GLN A 430 -11.41 11.99 1.92
CA GLN A 430 -11.53 11.70 0.49
C GLN A 430 -10.28 11.03 -0.11
N THR A 431 -9.13 11.12 0.57
CA THR A 431 -7.84 10.59 0.10
C THR A 431 -7.08 9.90 1.24
N PRO A 432 -7.69 8.90 1.89
CA PRO A 432 -7.14 8.29 3.09
C PRO A 432 -5.89 7.45 2.78
N LEU A 433 -4.91 7.51 3.67
CA LEU A 433 -3.68 6.72 3.62
C LEU A 433 -3.52 5.82 4.87
N ALA A 434 -4.43 5.93 5.83
CA ALA A 434 -4.32 5.30 7.14
C ALA A 434 -4.86 3.85 7.19
N SER A 435 -4.96 3.16 6.04
CA SER A 435 -5.47 1.79 5.93
C SER A 435 -4.78 1.03 4.82
N THR A 436 -4.20 -0.14 5.11
CA THR A 436 -3.55 -0.99 4.09
C THR A 436 -4.54 -1.44 3.01
N PHE A 437 -5.80 -1.69 3.36
CA PHE A 437 -6.87 -2.03 2.41
C PHE A 437 -7.23 -0.90 1.45
N GLU A 438 -6.89 0.35 1.79
CA GLU A 438 -7.18 1.53 0.97
C GLU A 438 -5.95 1.98 0.15
N THR A 439 -4.90 1.16 0.14
CA THR A 439 -3.69 1.36 -0.66
C THR A 439 -3.48 0.25 -1.69
N PRO A 440 -4.49 -0.16 -2.50
CA PRO A 440 -4.22 -1.04 -3.63
C PRO A 440 -3.26 -0.33 -4.60
N SER A 441 -2.47 -1.12 -5.32
CA SER A 441 -1.59 -0.60 -6.36
C SER A 441 -2.42 0.01 -7.49
N ILE A 442 -1.86 1.02 -8.15
CA ILE A 442 -2.49 1.72 -9.26
C ILE A 442 -1.75 1.36 -10.53
N ILE A 443 -2.48 0.88 -11.52
CA ILE A 443 -1.94 0.52 -12.83
C ILE A 443 -2.69 1.34 -13.88
N SER A 444 -1.96 2.08 -14.71
CA SER A 444 -2.49 2.77 -15.88
C SER A 444 -1.73 2.34 -17.13
N LYS A 445 -2.41 1.56 -17.98
CA LYS A 445 -1.87 1.13 -19.28
C LYS A 445 -1.66 2.31 -20.23
N GLU A 446 -2.52 3.32 -20.18
CA GLU A 446 -2.43 4.52 -21.03
C GLU A 446 -1.17 5.35 -20.73
N LEU A 447 -0.83 5.48 -19.45
CA LEU A 447 0.36 6.21 -19.01
C LEU A 447 1.59 5.29 -18.82
N ASP A 448 1.47 4.01 -19.17
CA ASP A 448 2.47 2.96 -18.93
C ASP A 448 3.07 3.01 -17.51
N VAL A 449 2.23 3.15 -16.49
CA VAL A 449 2.69 3.34 -15.10
C VAL A 449 2.07 2.34 -14.15
N SER A 450 2.91 1.80 -13.27
CA SER A 450 2.52 1.01 -12.10
C SER A 450 3.01 1.71 -10.83
N VAL A 451 2.13 1.81 -9.83
CA VAL A 451 2.40 2.42 -8.53
C VAL A 451 2.02 1.47 -7.41
N SER A 452 3.01 1.05 -6.61
CA SER A 452 2.78 0.33 -5.36
C SER A 452 3.14 1.22 -4.18
N TYR A 453 2.21 1.45 -3.26
CA TYR A 453 2.43 2.36 -2.14
C TYR A 453 1.73 1.86 -0.88
N GLY A 454 2.16 2.34 0.28
CA GLY A 454 1.54 2.01 1.54
C GLY A 454 2.11 2.82 2.69
N PHE A 455 1.33 2.93 3.76
CA PHE A 455 1.72 3.58 5.00
C PHE A 455 1.67 2.56 6.12
N HIS A 456 2.64 2.61 7.02
CA HIS A 456 2.66 1.80 8.21
C HIS A 456 2.71 2.68 9.46
N ASP A 457 1.72 2.49 10.32
CA ASP A 457 1.62 3.08 11.64
C ASP A 457 2.39 2.24 12.67
N SER A 458 3.64 2.63 12.95
CA SER A 458 4.43 1.98 14.00
C SER A 458 4.08 2.42 15.42
N ARG A 459 4.35 1.55 16.41
CA ARG A 459 4.20 1.83 17.86
C ARG A 459 5.05 3.01 18.39
N LEU A 460 4.75 3.48 19.60
CA LEU A 460 5.63 4.34 20.41
C LEU A 460 7.08 3.80 20.41
N GLY A 461 8.05 4.67 20.07
CA GLY A 461 9.48 4.34 20.02
C GLY A 461 10.03 3.97 18.64
N LYS A 462 9.18 3.51 17.69
CA LYS A 462 9.58 3.30 16.27
C LYS A 462 9.07 4.44 15.38
N ARG A 463 9.70 4.65 14.22
CA ARG A 463 9.25 5.61 13.20
C ARG A 463 8.10 5.00 12.40
N HIS A 464 7.05 5.76 12.10
CA HIS A 464 6.10 5.34 11.05
C HIS A 464 6.85 5.23 9.71
N SER A 465 6.31 4.49 8.75
CA SER A 465 6.87 4.46 7.40
C SER A 465 5.84 4.72 6.31
N LEU A 466 6.28 5.31 5.22
CA LEU A 466 5.53 5.51 3.99
C LEU A 466 6.43 5.10 2.84
N TYR A 467 6.02 4.10 2.06
CA TYR A 467 6.75 3.68 0.87
C TYR A 467 5.95 3.97 -0.41
N THR A 468 6.67 4.21 -1.50
CA THR A 468 6.09 4.29 -2.84
C THR A 468 7.08 3.82 -3.89
N TYR A 469 6.65 2.89 -4.73
CA TYR A 469 7.42 2.38 -5.84
C TYR A 469 6.69 2.70 -7.13
N VAL A 470 7.41 3.22 -8.11
CA VAL A 470 6.86 3.64 -9.40
C VAL A 470 7.72 3.09 -10.52
N THR A 471 7.12 2.28 -11.38
CA THR A 471 7.76 1.65 -12.53
C THR A 471 6.88 1.78 -13.77
N LYS A 472 7.33 1.21 -14.88
CA LYS A 472 6.46 0.94 -16.03
C LYS A 472 5.41 -0.12 -15.72
N CYS A 473 4.39 -0.23 -16.57
CA CYS A 473 3.45 -1.33 -16.51
C CYS A 473 4.13 -2.62 -17.00
N HIS A 474 3.99 -3.71 -16.25
CA HIS A 474 4.56 -5.02 -16.62
C HIS A 474 3.49 -6.08 -16.86
N SER A 475 2.31 -5.64 -17.29
CA SER A 475 1.19 -6.56 -17.53
C SER A 475 1.46 -7.58 -18.65
N SER A 476 2.32 -7.26 -19.64
CA SER A 476 2.66 -8.12 -20.78
C SER A 476 4.17 -8.35 -20.93
N TRP A 477 4.92 -8.38 -19.82
CA TRP A 477 6.38 -8.31 -19.90
C TRP A 477 7.02 -9.45 -20.70
N LEU A 478 6.46 -10.67 -20.72
CA LEU A 478 7.00 -11.77 -21.51
C LEU A 478 6.72 -11.55 -23.00
N GLY A 479 5.52 -11.07 -23.34
CA GLY A 479 5.18 -10.62 -24.69
C GLY A 479 6.09 -9.50 -25.18
N ASP A 480 6.38 -8.51 -24.33
CA ASP A 480 7.27 -7.39 -24.64
C ASP A 480 8.70 -7.89 -24.94
N LEU A 481 9.21 -8.84 -24.15
CA LEU A 481 10.49 -9.49 -24.41
C LEU A 481 10.53 -10.22 -25.76
N ILE A 482 9.49 -10.98 -26.10
CA ILE A 482 9.38 -11.69 -27.38
C ILE A 482 9.34 -10.69 -28.55
N ASN A 483 8.60 -9.59 -28.40
CA ASN A 483 8.52 -8.52 -29.40
C ASN A 483 9.86 -7.80 -29.59
N GLU A 484 10.61 -7.58 -28.50
CA GLU A 484 11.97 -7.03 -28.55
C GLU A 484 12.96 -8.00 -29.22
N ASN A 485 12.86 -9.30 -28.94
CA ASN A 485 13.76 -10.32 -29.48
C ASN A 485 13.05 -11.69 -29.63
N PRO A 486 12.70 -12.12 -30.86
CA PRO A 486 12.01 -13.39 -31.09
C PRO A 486 12.75 -14.65 -30.60
N LYS A 487 14.07 -14.57 -30.34
CA LYS A 487 14.84 -15.69 -29.76
C LYS A 487 14.33 -16.11 -28.38
N TRP A 488 13.56 -15.27 -27.69
CA TRP A 488 12.86 -15.68 -26.47
C TRP A 488 11.97 -16.90 -26.66
N LEU A 489 11.44 -17.14 -27.86
CA LEU A 489 10.65 -18.34 -28.17
C LEU A 489 11.48 -19.63 -28.06
N GLU A 490 12.81 -19.56 -28.26
CA GLU A 490 13.71 -20.71 -28.16
C GLU A 490 14.20 -20.96 -26.72
N VAL A 491 14.00 -20.00 -25.82
CA VAL A 491 14.43 -20.08 -24.42
C VAL A 491 13.52 -21.06 -23.67
N ARG A 492 14.13 -21.95 -22.89
CA ARG A 492 13.38 -22.81 -21.96
C ARG A 492 12.72 -21.98 -20.87
N PHE A 493 11.48 -22.27 -20.55
CA PHE A 493 10.73 -21.54 -19.53
C PHE A 493 11.45 -21.55 -18.16
N SER A 494 12.11 -22.66 -17.80
CA SER A 494 12.93 -22.80 -16.59
C SER A 494 14.16 -21.89 -16.53
N ARG A 495 14.54 -21.21 -17.62
CA ARG A 495 15.59 -20.19 -17.59
C ARG A 495 15.08 -18.84 -17.06
N LEU A 496 13.78 -18.63 -17.00
CA LEU A 496 13.21 -17.41 -16.44
C LEU A 496 13.46 -17.29 -14.94
N VAL A 497 13.47 -16.05 -14.47
CA VAL A 497 13.30 -15.67 -13.08
C VAL A 497 11.93 -15.03 -12.98
N LEU A 498 11.08 -15.55 -12.10
CA LEU A 498 9.72 -15.04 -11.94
C LEU A 498 9.58 -14.31 -10.61
N GLN A 499 8.87 -13.18 -10.64
CA GLN A 499 8.28 -12.67 -9.41
C GLN A 499 7.16 -13.60 -8.97
N GLY A 500 7.23 -14.00 -7.70
CA GLY A 500 6.22 -14.80 -7.02
C GLY A 500 5.48 -14.02 -5.93
N SER A 501 4.20 -14.32 -5.75
CA SER A 501 3.37 -13.83 -4.64
C SER A 501 3.33 -14.86 -3.52
N HIS A 502 3.83 -14.50 -2.33
CA HIS A 502 3.71 -15.33 -1.13
C HIS A 502 2.28 -15.26 -0.58
N ASP A 503 1.69 -16.40 -0.21
CA ASP A 503 0.33 -16.45 0.35
C ASP A 503 -0.69 -15.65 -0.48
N SER A 504 -0.72 -15.97 -1.78
CA SER A 504 -1.25 -15.06 -2.81
C SER A 504 -2.70 -14.61 -2.61
N GLY A 505 -3.51 -15.40 -1.89
CA GLY A 505 -4.92 -15.12 -1.61
C GLY A 505 -5.18 -14.32 -0.33
N MET A 506 -4.14 -13.89 0.40
CA MET A 506 -4.28 -13.20 1.68
C MET A 506 -4.32 -11.67 1.55
N PHE A 507 -5.36 -11.16 0.89
CA PHE A 507 -5.64 -9.72 0.74
C PHE A 507 -7.09 -9.33 1.11
N THR A 508 -7.91 -10.30 1.54
CA THR A 508 -9.34 -10.09 1.78
C THR A 508 -9.62 -9.57 3.19
N ARG A 509 -10.84 -9.08 3.40
CA ARG A 509 -11.41 -8.98 4.74
C ARG A 509 -11.62 -10.38 5.34
N LEU A 510 -11.84 -10.44 6.65
CA LEU A 510 -12.04 -11.70 7.33
C LEU A 510 -13.35 -12.37 6.90
N HIS A 511 -13.31 -13.66 6.60
CA HIS A 511 -14.49 -14.39 6.15
C HIS A 511 -15.62 -14.34 7.21
N PRO A 512 -16.88 -14.03 6.84
CA PRO A 512 -17.97 -13.85 7.80
C PRO A 512 -18.19 -15.05 8.73
N GLY A 513 -18.10 -16.29 8.20
CA GLY A 513 -18.23 -17.50 9.01
C GLY A 513 -17.09 -17.68 10.02
N PHE A 514 -15.88 -17.22 9.68
CA PHE A 514 -14.75 -17.22 10.61
C PHE A 514 -14.89 -16.12 11.67
N THR A 515 -15.35 -14.93 11.28
CA THR A 515 -15.71 -13.85 12.21
C THR A 515 -16.78 -14.33 13.18
N GLN A 516 -17.86 -14.95 12.69
CA GLN A 516 -18.93 -15.50 13.51
C GLN A 516 -18.41 -16.56 14.48
N MET A 517 -17.54 -17.47 14.02
CA MET A 517 -16.91 -18.47 14.86
C MET A 517 -16.13 -17.81 16.00
N ILE A 518 -15.34 -16.76 15.74
CA ILE A 518 -14.54 -16.07 16.77
C ILE A 518 -15.38 -15.20 17.70
N THR A 519 -16.33 -14.43 17.17
CA THR A 519 -17.20 -13.56 17.97
C THR A 519 -18.21 -14.35 18.80
N GLY A 520 -18.69 -15.46 18.23
CA GLY A 520 -19.66 -16.36 18.83
C GLY A 520 -19.09 -17.27 19.91
N MET A 521 -17.76 -17.26 20.13
CA MET A 521 -17.09 -18.06 21.16
C MET A 521 -17.60 -17.73 22.58
N LYS A 522 -18.70 -18.35 22.99
CA LYS A 522 -18.67 -19.28 24.11
C LYS A 522 -17.91 -20.50 23.59
N LEU A 523 -16.59 -20.51 23.77
CA LEU A 523 -15.80 -21.72 23.61
C LEU A 523 -16.33 -22.70 24.66
N ASP A 524 -17.37 -23.48 24.31
CA ASP A 524 -17.76 -24.62 25.11
C ASP A 524 -16.50 -25.45 25.33
N SER A 525 -16.35 -25.98 26.55
CA SER A 525 -15.09 -26.58 27.02
C SER A 525 -14.53 -27.60 26.04
N ASP A 526 -15.38 -28.28 25.28
CA ASP A 526 -14.98 -29.34 24.36
C ASP A 526 -14.41 -28.80 23.04
N ILE A 527 -15.01 -27.76 22.43
CA ILE A 527 -14.41 -27.09 21.25
C ILE A 527 -13.15 -26.34 21.70
N GLY A 528 -13.18 -25.67 22.85
CA GLY A 528 -12.03 -24.95 23.37
C GLY A 528 -10.85 -25.85 23.73
N ASN A 529 -11.10 -27.02 24.30
CA ASN A 529 -10.06 -28.02 24.58
C ASN A 529 -9.58 -28.67 23.30
N PHE A 530 -10.46 -29.01 22.35
CA PHE A 530 -10.08 -29.55 21.05
C PHE A 530 -9.20 -28.57 20.25
N LEU A 531 -9.52 -27.27 20.25
CA LEU A 531 -8.69 -26.24 19.63
C LEU A 531 -7.31 -26.11 20.29
N ILE A 532 -7.23 -26.30 21.62
CA ILE A 532 -5.95 -26.34 22.35
C ILE A 532 -5.15 -27.60 21.97
N ASP A 533 -5.80 -28.75 21.96
CA ASP A 533 -5.20 -30.05 21.65
C ASP A 533 -4.70 -30.13 20.18
N HIS A 534 -5.29 -29.34 19.29
CA HIS A 534 -4.89 -29.23 17.87
C HIS A 534 -4.07 -27.96 17.58
N GLY A 535 -3.46 -27.33 18.59
CA GLY A 535 -2.45 -26.28 18.40
C GLY A 535 -2.98 -24.87 18.10
N ILE A 536 -4.30 -24.63 18.18
CA ILE A 536 -4.95 -23.33 17.97
C ILE A 536 -5.04 -22.55 19.30
N SER A 537 -4.01 -22.67 20.15
CA SER A 537 -3.89 -21.91 21.40
C SER A 537 -3.85 -20.39 21.12
N PHE A 538 -3.32 -20.02 19.95
CA PHE A 538 -3.24 -18.66 19.44
C PHE A 538 -4.58 -17.92 19.45
N VAL A 539 -5.67 -18.52 18.94
CA VAL A 539 -6.97 -17.84 18.82
C VAL A 539 -7.58 -17.55 20.20
N LYS A 540 -7.37 -18.44 21.18
CA LYS A 540 -7.83 -18.25 22.56
C LYS A 540 -7.03 -17.15 23.27
N VAL A 541 -5.72 -17.11 23.09
CA VAL A 541 -4.83 -16.06 23.62
C VAL A 541 -5.17 -14.71 22.99
N LEU A 542 -5.29 -14.66 21.66
CA LEU A 542 -5.66 -13.49 20.89
C LEU A 542 -7.03 -12.94 21.35
N THR A 543 -8.06 -13.77 21.41
CA THR A 543 -9.42 -13.33 21.79
C THR A 543 -9.46 -12.78 23.22
N LYS A 544 -8.72 -13.40 24.16
CA LYS A 544 -8.64 -12.94 25.56
C LYS A 544 -7.90 -11.60 25.68
N LEU A 545 -6.80 -11.43 24.94
CA LEU A 545 -6.01 -10.21 24.91
C LEU A 545 -6.78 -9.04 24.28
N LEU A 546 -7.44 -9.28 23.14
CA LEU A 546 -8.17 -8.27 22.39
C LEU A 546 -9.42 -7.76 23.12
N LYS A 547 -10.16 -8.64 23.82
CA LYS A 547 -11.27 -8.24 24.69
C LYS A 547 -10.82 -7.31 25.81
N GLY A 548 -9.63 -7.53 26.37
CA GLY A 548 -9.04 -6.66 27.40
C GLY A 548 -8.62 -5.28 26.88
N LEU A 549 -8.35 -5.16 25.58
CA LEU A 549 -7.80 -3.95 24.97
C LEU A 549 -8.85 -3.19 24.11
N ASN A 550 -10.08 -3.69 24.04
CA ASN A 550 -11.19 -3.12 23.26
C ASN A 550 -10.83 -2.90 21.78
N ILE A 551 -10.14 -3.87 21.17
CA ILE A 551 -9.68 -3.81 19.78
C ILE A 551 -10.53 -4.71 18.91
N GLU A 552 -10.88 -4.20 17.73
CA GLU A 552 -11.61 -4.95 16.71
C GLU A 552 -10.81 -6.18 16.27
N ILE A 553 -11.39 -7.36 16.49
CA ILE A 553 -10.73 -8.66 16.28
C ILE A 553 -10.39 -8.87 14.82
N GLU A 554 -11.31 -8.52 13.92
CA GLU A 554 -11.11 -8.60 12.48
C GLU A 554 -9.85 -7.84 12.05
N ARG A 555 -9.71 -6.58 12.51
CA ARG A 555 -8.54 -5.75 12.21
C ARG A 555 -7.24 -6.39 12.70
N ALA A 556 -7.22 -6.87 13.93
CA ALA A 556 -6.01 -7.48 14.50
C ALA A 556 -5.58 -8.72 13.71
N ILE A 557 -6.53 -9.58 13.30
CA ILE A 557 -6.26 -10.77 12.52
C ILE A 557 -5.78 -10.40 11.11
N CYS A 558 -6.50 -9.53 10.40
CA CYS A 558 -6.09 -9.12 9.05
C CYS A 558 -4.68 -8.49 9.02
N ASN A 559 -4.30 -7.73 10.04
CA ASN A 559 -2.98 -7.09 10.09
C ASN A 559 -1.80 -8.07 10.18
N ILE A 560 -2.03 -9.26 10.73
CA ILE A 560 -1.02 -10.31 10.88
C ILE A 560 -1.13 -11.41 9.82
N SER A 561 -2.32 -11.61 9.22
CA SER A 561 -2.57 -12.68 8.27
C SER A 561 -2.46 -12.24 6.81
N ASN A 562 -2.73 -10.96 6.51
CA ASN A 562 -2.71 -10.49 5.13
C ASN A 562 -1.28 -10.21 4.67
N THR A 563 -0.80 -11.07 3.78
CA THR A 563 0.52 -10.97 3.13
C THR A 563 0.46 -10.20 1.82
N GLN A 564 -0.75 -9.96 1.29
CA GLN A 564 -0.98 -9.19 0.07
C GLN A 564 -1.98 -8.06 0.33
N LYS A 565 -1.94 -7.01 -0.48
CA LYS A 565 -2.93 -5.91 -0.46
C LYS A 565 -3.70 -5.77 -1.78
N ASP A 566 -3.19 -6.43 -2.82
CA ASP A 566 -3.69 -6.38 -4.18
C ASP A 566 -4.42 -7.69 -4.50
N ASN A 567 -5.52 -7.61 -5.24
CA ASN A 567 -6.23 -8.79 -5.75
C ASN A 567 -5.44 -9.48 -6.86
N PHE A 568 -5.85 -10.69 -7.28
CA PHE A 568 -5.14 -11.45 -8.31
C PHE A 568 -4.97 -10.67 -9.62
N SER A 569 -6.03 -9.99 -10.08
CA SER A 569 -5.97 -9.11 -11.24
C SER A 569 -4.85 -8.07 -11.14
N ASN A 570 -4.73 -7.35 -10.01
CA ASN A 570 -3.65 -6.38 -9.81
C ASN A 570 -2.28 -7.05 -9.67
N GLN A 571 -2.17 -8.18 -8.96
CA GLN A 571 -0.90 -8.92 -8.85
C GLN A 571 -0.37 -9.33 -10.24
N LEU A 572 -1.25 -9.82 -11.13
CA LEU A 572 -0.92 -10.14 -12.52
C LEU A 572 -0.49 -8.91 -13.32
N LEU A 573 -1.20 -7.79 -13.18
CA LEU A 573 -0.86 -6.53 -13.85
C LEU A 573 0.47 -5.92 -13.37
N LEU A 574 0.86 -6.17 -12.12
CA LEU A 574 2.16 -5.79 -11.56
C LEU A 574 3.31 -6.63 -12.11
N GLY A 575 3.01 -7.80 -12.71
CA GLY A 575 3.98 -8.69 -13.36
C GLY A 575 4.17 -10.05 -12.69
N VAL A 576 3.43 -10.37 -11.63
CA VAL A 576 3.49 -11.67 -10.96
C VAL A 576 3.11 -12.79 -11.93
N ARG A 577 3.92 -13.85 -11.99
CA ARG A 577 3.66 -15.06 -12.79
C ARG A 577 3.77 -16.36 -12.00
N PHE A 578 4.10 -16.29 -10.71
CA PHE A 578 4.12 -17.44 -9.82
C PHE A 578 3.28 -17.16 -8.58
N PHE A 579 2.30 -18.01 -8.30
CA PHE A 579 1.43 -17.87 -7.13
C PHE A 579 1.67 -19.02 -6.17
N ASP A 580 2.17 -18.70 -4.97
CA ASP A 580 2.08 -19.59 -3.81
C ASP A 580 0.63 -19.59 -3.33
N PHE A 581 -0.14 -20.61 -3.72
CA PHE A 581 -1.55 -20.73 -3.40
C PHE A 581 -1.80 -21.93 -2.48
N ARG A 582 -2.56 -21.72 -1.41
CA ARG A 582 -2.79 -22.76 -0.41
C ARG A 582 -4.28 -23.11 -0.35
N PRO A 583 -4.80 -23.93 -1.28
CA PRO A 583 -6.23 -24.19 -1.38
C PRO A 583 -6.69 -25.11 -0.25
N GLY A 584 -7.69 -24.68 0.52
CA GLY A 584 -8.26 -25.46 1.60
C GLY A 584 -9.72 -25.14 1.88
N TYR A 585 -10.41 -26.10 2.48
CA TYR A 585 -11.71 -25.85 3.08
C TYR A 585 -11.55 -24.93 4.28
N CYS A 586 -12.51 -24.03 4.46
CA CYS A 586 -12.53 -23.10 5.59
C CYS A 586 -12.57 -23.87 6.91
N PHE A 587 -11.70 -23.47 7.84
CA PHE A 587 -11.61 -24.12 9.15
C PHE A 587 -12.96 -24.19 9.88
N HIS A 588 -13.74 -23.11 9.87
CA HIS A 588 -15.04 -23.03 10.53
C HIS A 588 -16.09 -24.00 9.94
N ASP A 589 -16.03 -24.27 8.64
CA ASP A 589 -16.90 -25.26 8.00
C ASP A 589 -16.48 -26.67 8.42
N CYS A 590 -15.18 -26.96 8.40
CA CYS A 590 -14.63 -28.26 8.81
C CYS A 590 -14.96 -28.59 10.27
N VAL A 591 -14.93 -27.59 11.15
CA VAL A 591 -15.32 -27.67 12.57
C VAL A 591 -16.81 -28.00 12.73
N ASN A 592 -17.65 -27.60 11.79
CA ASN A 592 -19.09 -27.84 11.81
C ASN A 592 -19.49 -29.12 11.07
N GLY A 593 -18.52 -29.92 10.62
CA GLY A 593 -18.78 -31.15 9.86
C GLY A 593 -19.13 -30.91 8.39
N GLU A 594 -18.82 -29.72 7.86
CA GLU A 594 -19.10 -29.33 6.49
C GLU A 594 -17.81 -29.22 5.66
N ARG A 595 -17.94 -29.37 4.34
CA ARG A 595 -16.89 -29.07 3.36
C ARG A 595 -17.45 -27.98 2.44
N GLY A 596 -17.27 -26.73 2.87
CA GLY A 596 -17.70 -25.56 2.11
C GLY A 596 -16.85 -25.31 0.87
N LYS A 597 -16.78 -24.04 0.46
CA LYS A 597 -15.97 -23.61 -0.69
C LYS A 597 -14.47 -23.64 -0.38
N ILE A 598 -13.66 -23.87 -1.42
CA ILE A 598 -12.20 -23.88 -1.31
C ILE A 598 -11.69 -22.43 -1.38
N HIS A 599 -10.97 -22.03 -0.34
CA HIS A 599 -10.32 -20.72 -0.24
C HIS A 599 -8.82 -20.91 -0.06
N HIS A 600 -8.06 -19.86 -0.34
CA HIS A 600 -6.70 -19.75 0.15
C HIS A 600 -6.71 -19.82 1.68
N GLN A 601 -5.77 -20.53 2.29
CA GLN A 601 -5.65 -20.64 3.74
C GLN A 601 -4.29 -20.17 4.22
N HIS A 602 -4.29 -19.27 5.21
CA HIS A 602 -3.12 -18.95 6.00
C HIS A 602 -3.35 -19.49 7.41
N ALA A 603 -2.75 -20.66 7.68
CA ALA A 603 -3.08 -21.49 8.83
C ALA A 603 -4.58 -21.86 8.92
N CYS A 604 -5.34 -21.17 9.77
CA CYS A 604 -6.80 -21.36 9.90
C CYS A 604 -7.60 -20.17 9.37
N VAL A 605 -6.93 -19.10 8.91
CA VAL A 605 -7.56 -17.88 8.41
C VAL A 605 -7.84 -18.06 6.92
N PRO A 606 -9.12 -18.07 6.52
CA PRO A 606 -9.47 -18.14 5.10
C PRO A 606 -9.26 -16.79 4.41
N GLY A 607 -8.63 -16.83 3.24
CA GLY A 607 -8.45 -15.71 2.30
C GLY A 607 -9.38 -15.80 1.10
N TYR A 608 -8.89 -15.47 -0.09
CA TYR A 608 -9.66 -15.42 -1.32
C TYR A 608 -10.07 -16.80 -1.87
N GLU A 609 -11.21 -16.87 -2.57
CA GLU A 609 -11.76 -18.11 -3.13
C GLU A 609 -10.91 -18.63 -4.30
N TYR A 610 -10.68 -19.95 -4.34
CA TYR A 610 -9.83 -20.60 -5.36
C TYR A 610 -10.41 -20.49 -6.78
N VAL A 611 -11.71 -20.77 -6.94
CA VAL A 611 -12.40 -20.66 -8.24
C VAL A 611 -12.28 -19.24 -8.79
N SER A 612 -12.55 -18.23 -7.95
CA SER A 612 -12.45 -16.82 -8.34
C SER A 612 -11.02 -16.43 -8.76
N ALA A 613 -9.99 -16.89 -8.05
CA ALA A 613 -8.60 -16.65 -8.43
C ALA A 613 -8.23 -17.26 -9.79
N LEU A 614 -8.72 -18.47 -10.08
CA LEU A 614 -8.51 -19.13 -11.37
C LEU A 614 -9.23 -18.40 -12.51
N VAL A 615 -10.47 -17.95 -12.30
CA VAL A 615 -11.23 -17.16 -13.29
C VAL A 615 -10.48 -15.88 -13.64
N GLU A 616 -10.03 -15.10 -12.65
CA GLU A 616 -9.25 -13.88 -12.90
C GLU A 616 -7.98 -14.16 -13.70
N THR A 617 -7.29 -15.26 -13.40
CA THR A 617 -6.07 -15.67 -14.12
C THR A 617 -6.36 -16.08 -15.56
N LEU A 618 -7.41 -16.86 -15.80
CA LEU A 618 -7.81 -17.28 -17.16
C LEU A 618 -8.20 -16.07 -18.01
N CYS A 619 -8.98 -15.14 -17.48
CA CYS A 619 -9.35 -13.90 -18.17
C CYS A 619 -8.10 -13.04 -18.47
N PHE A 620 -7.18 -12.92 -17.52
CA PHE A 620 -5.91 -12.23 -17.75
C PHE A 620 -5.12 -12.88 -18.89
N LEU A 621 -4.98 -14.21 -18.90
CA LEU A 621 -4.28 -14.92 -19.98
C LEU A 621 -4.99 -14.75 -21.33
N ALA A 622 -6.31 -14.66 -21.38
CA ALA A 622 -7.04 -14.34 -22.62
C ALA A 622 -6.69 -12.95 -23.17
N ASP A 623 -6.52 -11.95 -22.28
CA ASP A 623 -6.11 -10.59 -22.64
C ASP A 623 -4.60 -10.45 -22.91
N HIS A 624 -3.79 -11.38 -22.41
CA HIS A 624 -2.34 -11.36 -22.46
C HIS A 624 -1.81 -12.68 -23.08
N PRO A 625 -1.90 -12.85 -24.41
CA PRO A 625 -1.71 -14.15 -25.09
C PRO A 625 -0.30 -14.74 -24.98
N SER A 626 0.71 -13.90 -24.75
CA SER A 626 2.11 -14.32 -24.61
C SER A 626 2.53 -14.65 -23.17
N GLU A 627 1.65 -14.41 -22.19
CA GLU A 627 1.96 -14.62 -20.79
C GLU A 627 1.68 -16.06 -20.36
N ILE A 628 2.44 -16.52 -19.36
CA ILE A 628 2.34 -17.86 -18.78
C ILE A 628 2.36 -17.70 -17.26
N VAL A 629 1.40 -18.31 -16.57
CA VAL A 629 1.21 -18.21 -15.12
C VAL A 629 1.33 -19.58 -14.46
N ILE A 630 1.96 -19.63 -13.30
CA ILE A 630 2.13 -20.84 -12.48
C ILE A 630 1.40 -20.69 -11.15
N TYR A 631 0.64 -21.71 -10.77
CA TYR A 631 0.14 -21.92 -9.42
C TYR A 631 0.90 -23.09 -8.79
N GLU A 632 1.61 -22.83 -7.70
CA GLU A 632 2.03 -23.89 -6.79
C GLU A 632 0.96 -24.08 -5.72
N LEU A 633 0.35 -25.27 -5.68
CA LEU A 633 -0.64 -25.63 -4.68
C LEU A 633 0.02 -26.34 -3.51
N LYS A 634 -0.06 -25.80 -2.29
CA LYS A 634 0.50 -26.46 -1.09
C LYS A 634 -0.37 -26.32 0.16
N SER A 635 -0.13 -27.19 1.14
CA SER A 635 -0.91 -27.25 2.40
C SER A 635 -0.08 -26.99 3.65
N ASP A 636 1.12 -26.41 3.49
CA ASP A 636 1.99 -26.07 4.61
C ASP A 636 1.29 -25.07 5.55
N GLY A 637 1.41 -25.30 6.85
CA GLY A 637 0.78 -24.48 7.88
C GLY A 637 -0.70 -24.80 8.17
N PHE A 638 -1.35 -25.70 7.43
CA PHE A 638 -2.76 -26.06 7.69
C PHE A 638 -2.92 -26.70 9.07
N VAL A 639 -3.94 -26.26 9.81
CA VAL A 639 -4.12 -26.74 11.18
C VAL A 639 -4.84 -28.08 11.26
N ALA A 640 -5.81 -28.31 10.36
CA ALA A 640 -6.59 -29.54 10.32
C ALA A 640 -6.17 -30.41 9.12
N ARG A 641 -5.07 -31.15 9.27
CA ARG A 641 -4.51 -31.95 8.15
C ARG A 641 -5.21 -33.30 7.96
N LYS A 642 -5.89 -33.82 9.00
CA LYS A 642 -6.57 -35.13 8.98
C LYS A 642 -7.99 -35.01 9.50
N THR A 643 -8.88 -35.88 9.00
CA THR A 643 -10.25 -35.97 9.52
C THR A 643 -10.23 -36.70 10.87
N THR A 644 -10.83 -36.10 11.90
CA THR A 644 -10.95 -36.70 13.24
C THR A 644 -12.42 -36.72 13.66
N TRP A 645 -12.77 -37.49 14.69
CA TRP A 645 -14.14 -37.60 15.19
C TRP A 645 -14.24 -37.02 16.59
N ARG A 646 -15.26 -36.19 16.82
CA ARG A 646 -15.60 -35.72 18.15
C ARG A 646 -16.32 -36.80 18.96
N LYS A 647 -16.39 -36.60 20.28
CA LYS A 647 -17.08 -37.51 21.21
C LYS A 647 -18.56 -37.70 20.90
N ASP A 648 -19.20 -36.71 20.28
CA ASP A 648 -20.60 -36.71 19.82
C ASP A 648 -20.77 -37.30 18.41
N SER A 649 -19.73 -37.94 17.85
CA SER A 649 -19.73 -38.53 16.50
C SER A 649 -19.88 -37.53 15.35
N ILE A 650 -19.62 -36.24 15.58
CA ILE A 650 -19.54 -35.25 14.50
C ILE A 650 -18.12 -35.31 13.88
N PRO A 651 -17.98 -35.46 12.55
CA PRO A 651 -16.68 -35.46 11.90
C PRO A 651 -16.10 -34.04 11.90
N PHE A 652 -14.83 -33.94 12.24
CA PHE A 652 -14.01 -32.77 12.04
C PHE A 652 -13.19 -32.99 10.78
N HIS A 653 -13.59 -32.39 9.66
CA HIS A 653 -12.97 -32.69 8.36
C HIS A 653 -11.56 -32.12 8.22
N SER A 654 -10.74 -32.79 7.40
CA SER A 654 -9.48 -32.21 6.93
C SER A 654 -9.77 -30.95 6.08
N MET A 655 -8.96 -29.91 6.29
CA MET A 655 -8.93 -28.72 5.43
C MET A 655 -8.32 -29.00 4.06
N ILE A 656 -7.52 -30.06 3.92
CA ILE A 656 -6.82 -30.41 2.69
C ILE A 656 -7.83 -30.99 1.68
N PRO A 657 -8.09 -30.32 0.54
CA PRO A 657 -8.99 -30.84 -0.48
C PRO A 657 -8.36 -32.03 -1.20
N THR A 658 -9.19 -32.92 -1.74
CA THR A 658 -8.70 -34.01 -2.59
C THR A 658 -8.32 -33.49 -3.97
N LYS A 659 -7.47 -34.23 -4.70
CA LYS A 659 -7.15 -33.90 -6.11
C LYS A 659 -8.40 -33.79 -6.99
N ALA A 660 -9.39 -34.64 -6.75
CA ALA A 660 -10.67 -34.58 -7.44
C ALA A 660 -11.46 -33.28 -7.15
N ALA A 661 -11.44 -32.79 -5.90
CA ALA A 661 -12.08 -31.54 -5.54
C ALA A 661 -11.38 -30.32 -6.16
N LEU A 662 -10.04 -30.33 -6.22
CA LEU A 662 -9.27 -29.28 -6.89
C LEU A 662 -9.53 -29.26 -8.40
N ASN A 663 -9.60 -30.43 -9.04
CA ASN A 663 -9.94 -30.54 -10.46
C ASN A 663 -11.38 -30.05 -10.74
N ALA A 664 -12.34 -30.41 -9.89
CA ALA A 664 -13.72 -29.94 -10.03
C ALA A 664 -13.82 -28.40 -9.91
N ALA A 665 -13.07 -27.79 -9.00
CA ALA A 665 -12.98 -26.33 -8.87
C ALA A 665 -12.33 -25.67 -10.10
N LEU A 666 -11.34 -26.33 -10.72
CA LEU A 666 -10.74 -25.88 -11.97
C LEU A 666 -11.73 -25.96 -13.14
N ASP A 667 -12.47 -27.07 -13.26
CA ASP A 667 -13.50 -27.23 -14.30
C ASP A 667 -14.61 -26.19 -14.15
N GLU A 668 -15.03 -25.91 -12.91
CA GLU A 668 -15.96 -24.83 -12.59
C GLU A 668 -15.41 -23.47 -13.03
N ALA A 669 -14.16 -23.15 -12.67
CA ALA A 669 -13.52 -21.91 -13.06
C ALA A 669 -13.42 -21.75 -14.58
N ARG A 670 -13.08 -22.82 -15.32
CA ARG A 670 -13.04 -22.80 -16.79
C ARG A 670 -14.42 -22.51 -17.38
N LEU A 671 -15.47 -23.13 -16.85
CA LEU A 671 -16.84 -22.89 -17.32
C LEU A 671 -17.26 -21.45 -17.08
N ILE A 672 -16.96 -20.89 -15.90
CA ILE A 672 -17.25 -19.49 -15.57
C ILE A 672 -16.46 -18.54 -16.48
N ALA A 673 -15.15 -18.74 -16.62
CA ALA A 673 -14.28 -17.91 -17.44
C ALA A 673 -14.71 -17.91 -18.91
N LYS A 674 -15.10 -19.07 -19.46
CA LYS A 674 -15.62 -19.20 -20.83
C LYS A 674 -16.87 -18.37 -21.08
N ASN A 675 -17.74 -18.26 -20.09
CA ASN A 675 -18.95 -17.43 -20.19
C ASN A 675 -18.64 -15.92 -20.15
N VAL A 676 -17.48 -15.54 -19.60
CA VAL A 676 -17.00 -14.15 -19.58
C VAL A 676 -16.24 -13.83 -20.87
N ASP A 677 -15.34 -14.70 -21.30
CA ASP A 677 -14.53 -14.56 -22.50
C ASP A 677 -14.27 -15.93 -23.17
N LEU A 678 -14.73 -16.09 -24.40
CA LEU A 678 -14.62 -17.34 -25.16
C LEU A 678 -13.16 -17.75 -25.43
N ARG A 679 -12.22 -16.80 -25.49
CA ARG A 679 -10.78 -17.08 -25.70
C ARG A 679 -10.17 -17.88 -24.56
N THR A 680 -10.81 -17.91 -23.40
CA THR A 680 -10.34 -18.69 -22.24
C THR A 680 -10.50 -20.21 -22.45
N ASP A 681 -11.39 -20.64 -23.36
CA ASP A 681 -11.62 -22.06 -23.67
C ASP A 681 -10.38 -22.70 -24.30
N ASP A 682 -9.62 -21.92 -25.07
CA ASP A 682 -8.43 -22.37 -25.79
C ASP A 682 -7.24 -22.59 -24.87
N ILE A 683 -7.25 -22.05 -23.64
CA ILE A 683 -6.13 -22.13 -22.71
C ILE A 683 -5.96 -23.58 -22.23
N VAL A 684 -4.77 -24.13 -22.47
CA VAL A 684 -4.37 -25.45 -22.00
C VAL A 684 -3.74 -25.33 -20.61
N ILE A 685 -4.16 -26.22 -19.71
CA ILE A 685 -3.62 -26.31 -18.36
C ILE A 685 -2.38 -27.21 -18.39
N GLY A 686 -1.23 -26.61 -18.12
CA GLY A 686 0.05 -27.29 -18.02
C GLY A 686 0.32 -27.87 -16.63
N ASN A 687 1.43 -28.59 -16.52
CA ASN A 687 1.90 -29.23 -15.28
C ASN A 687 3.44 -29.08 -15.12
N GLN A 688 4.04 -29.76 -14.15
CA GLN A 688 5.48 -29.65 -13.87
C GLN A 688 6.38 -30.00 -15.07
N SER A 689 5.93 -30.86 -15.98
CA SER A 689 6.72 -31.28 -17.15
C SER A 689 6.88 -30.17 -18.19
N ASP A 690 6.03 -29.13 -18.09
CA ASP A 690 6.07 -27.99 -18.99
C ASP A 690 7.16 -26.97 -18.62
N LEU A 691 7.71 -27.03 -17.41
CA LEU A 691 8.73 -26.08 -16.93
C LEU A 691 10.00 -26.06 -17.80
N ASP A 692 10.39 -27.19 -18.39
CA ASP A 692 11.61 -27.29 -19.20
C ASP A 692 11.38 -27.20 -20.72
N ARG A 693 10.14 -26.95 -21.14
CA ARG A 693 9.81 -26.72 -22.55
C ARG A 693 10.23 -25.30 -22.97
N THR A 694 10.38 -25.10 -24.27
CA THR A 694 10.63 -23.75 -24.79
C THR A 694 9.39 -22.89 -24.68
N ILE A 695 9.57 -21.58 -24.53
CA ILE A 695 8.46 -20.63 -24.47
C ILE A 695 7.62 -20.71 -25.76
N GLY A 696 8.25 -20.85 -26.92
CA GLY A 696 7.58 -21.03 -28.21
C GLY A 696 6.66 -22.25 -28.22
N ASP A 697 7.15 -23.42 -27.78
CA ASP A 697 6.34 -24.63 -27.73
C ASP A 697 5.11 -24.49 -26.81
N LEU A 698 5.28 -23.78 -25.69
CA LEU A 698 4.21 -23.54 -24.72
C LEU A 698 3.13 -22.63 -25.29
N LEU A 699 3.53 -21.55 -25.96
CA LEU A 699 2.62 -20.61 -26.60
C LEU A 699 1.90 -21.22 -27.81
N GLU A 700 2.60 -22.01 -28.63
CA GLU A 700 2.00 -22.72 -29.77
C GLU A 700 0.91 -23.71 -29.32
N GLN A 701 1.14 -24.39 -28.20
CA GLN A 701 0.17 -25.33 -27.62
C GLN A 701 -0.82 -24.66 -26.66
N ASN A 702 -0.75 -23.33 -26.49
CA ASN A 702 -1.57 -22.57 -25.56
C ASN A 702 -1.49 -23.05 -24.10
N SER A 703 -0.39 -23.73 -23.71
CA SER A 703 -0.13 -24.21 -22.34
C SER A 703 0.37 -23.05 -21.48
N ARG A 704 -0.57 -22.27 -20.94
CA ARG A 704 -0.29 -20.95 -20.34
C ARG A 704 -0.72 -20.80 -18.89
N LEU A 705 -1.48 -21.74 -18.34
CA LEU A 705 -1.72 -21.86 -16.90
C LEU A 705 -1.14 -23.19 -16.42
N MET A 706 -0.05 -23.15 -15.67
CA MET A 706 0.59 -24.34 -15.10
C MET A 706 0.15 -24.52 -13.65
N ILE A 707 -0.26 -25.74 -13.28
CA ILE A 707 -0.58 -26.09 -11.90
C ILE A 707 0.41 -27.15 -11.42
N ILE A 708 1.14 -26.83 -10.36
CA ILE A 708 2.11 -27.72 -9.71
C ILE A 708 1.53 -28.15 -8.36
N ASN A 709 1.34 -29.45 -8.15
CA ASN A 709 0.76 -29.97 -6.90
C ASN A 709 1.85 -30.30 -5.87
N ARG A 710 1.68 -29.75 -4.67
CA ARG A 710 2.45 -30.03 -3.45
C ARG A 710 1.54 -30.12 -2.21
N MET A 711 0.31 -30.58 -2.43
CA MET A 711 -0.69 -30.78 -1.36
C MET A 711 -0.44 -32.08 -0.59
N GLY A 712 -0.62 -32.07 0.73
CA GLY A 712 -0.55 -33.28 1.58
C GLY A 712 0.85 -33.73 2.01
N ASP A 713 0.91 -34.87 2.72
CA ASP A 713 2.16 -35.52 3.14
C ASP A 713 2.66 -36.51 2.06
N GLU A 714 3.98 -36.63 1.87
CA GLU A 714 4.55 -37.73 1.07
C GLU A 714 4.26 -39.08 1.75
N PRO A 715 3.91 -40.15 1.00
CA PRO A 715 3.81 -40.26 -0.45
C PRO A 715 2.37 -40.21 -1.01
N GLU A 716 1.35 -39.94 -0.18
CA GLU A 716 -0.06 -40.17 -0.56
C GLU A 716 -0.58 -39.19 -1.63
N LEU A 717 0.02 -38.00 -1.76
CA LEU A 717 -0.42 -36.97 -2.72
C LEU A 717 0.68 -36.42 -3.66
N GLY A 718 1.95 -36.79 -3.41
CA GLY A 718 3.09 -36.51 -4.28
C GLY A 718 3.49 -35.02 -4.39
N TRP A 719 4.80 -34.76 -4.50
CA TRP A 719 5.31 -33.44 -4.85
C TRP A 719 5.75 -33.44 -6.31
N ASP A 720 5.08 -32.64 -7.13
CA ASP A 720 5.25 -32.64 -8.59
C ASP A 720 6.58 -32.03 -9.03
N TRP A 721 7.11 -31.08 -8.27
CA TRP A 721 8.32 -30.33 -8.60
C TRP A 721 9.30 -30.32 -7.43
N VAL A 722 10.54 -30.72 -7.71
CA VAL A 722 11.64 -30.65 -6.74
C VAL A 722 12.22 -29.24 -6.78
N ARG A 723 12.31 -28.59 -5.62
CA ARG A 723 12.90 -27.26 -5.49
C ARG A 723 13.53 -27.05 -4.13
N ASP A 724 14.55 -26.21 -4.06
CA ASP A 724 15.03 -25.63 -2.80
C ASP A 724 14.18 -24.41 -2.43
N ASP A 725 14.14 -24.09 -1.14
CA ASP A 725 13.44 -22.94 -0.58
C ASP A 725 14.34 -22.26 0.44
N SER A 726 14.57 -20.95 0.29
CA SER A 726 15.43 -20.20 1.21
C SER A 726 14.81 -19.96 2.58
N TYR A 727 13.54 -20.32 2.80
CA TYR A 727 12.86 -20.07 4.07
C TYR A 727 13.50 -20.82 5.24
N ASP A 728 13.86 -20.07 6.27
CA ASP A 728 14.28 -20.59 7.57
C ASP A 728 13.52 -19.85 8.66
N HIS A 729 12.66 -20.55 9.39
CA HIS A 729 11.79 -19.93 10.38
C HIS A 729 12.56 -19.08 11.41
N ASN A 730 13.75 -19.50 11.84
CA ASN A 730 14.51 -18.77 12.86
C ASN A 730 15.12 -17.48 12.31
N LEU A 731 15.57 -17.51 11.06
CA LEU A 731 16.21 -16.38 10.37
C LEU A 731 15.21 -15.37 9.81
N TYR A 732 14.03 -15.83 9.37
CA TYR A 732 12.96 -14.99 8.83
C TYR A 732 12.09 -14.37 9.91
N ASP A 733 12.11 -14.95 11.11
CA ASP A 733 11.45 -14.40 12.30
C ASP A 733 12.22 -13.20 12.87
N SER A 734 12.18 -12.10 12.12
CA SER A 734 12.81 -10.82 12.40
C SER A 734 12.06 -9.69 11.68
N ASP A 735 12.23 -8.45 12.13
CA ASP A 735 11.81 -7.26 11.40
C ASP A 735 12.98 -6.59 10.64
N ARG A 736 14.12 -7.30 10.55
CA ARG A 736 15.38 -6.87 9.92
C ARG A 736 15.78 -7.79 8.77
N ALA A 737 16.45 -7.23 7.78
CA ALA A 737 16.91 -7.96 6.61
C ALA A 737 18.09 -8.92 6.89
N ASP A 738 18.86 -8.72 7.96
CA ASP A 738 20.14 -9.43 8.19
C ASP A 738 20.00 -10.97 8.16
N GLY A 739 18.98 -11.51 8.85
CA GLY A 739 18.70 -12.95 8.87
C GLY A 739 18.25 -13.48 7.51
N ILE A 740 17.43 -12.71 6.80
CA ILE A 740 16.94 -13.04 5.46
C ILE A 740 18.11 -13.10 4.48
N ILE A 741 18.98 -12.08 4.46
CA ILE A 741 20.18 -12.08 3.60
C ILE A 741 21.07 -13.29 3.88
N LYS A 742 21.26 -13.66 5.15
CA LYS A 742 22.00 -14.88 5.51
C LYS A 742 21.37 -16.13 4.90
N ALA A 743 20.06 -16.28 5.00
CA ALA A 743 19.36 -17.43 4.44
C ALA A 743 19.38 -17.45 2.90
N LEU A 744 19.24 -16.28 2.26
CA LEU A 744 19.38 -16.13 0.81
C LEU A 744 20.78 -16.52 0.32
N ASN A 745 21.84 -16.08 1.02
CA ASN A 745 23.21 -16.50 0.71
C ASN A 745 23.39 -18.01 0.84
N MET A 746 22.89 -18.62 1.92
CA MET A 746 22.97 -20.06 2.11
C MET A 746 22.26 -20.83 1.00
N ALA A 747 21.05 -20.42 0.61
CA ALA A 747 20.33 -21.03 -0.50
C ALA A 747 21.09 -20.84 -1.83
N HIS A 748 21.61 -19.65 -2.08
CA HIS A 748 22.37 -19.37 -3.30
C HIS A 748 23.65 -20.19 -3.39
N GLU A 749 24.43 -20.29 -2.32
CA GLU A 749 25.65 -21.11 -2.25
C GLU A 749 25.33 -22.58 -2.52
N ARG A 750 24.29 -23.12 -1.87
CA ARG A 750 23.85 -24.52 -2.07
C ARG A 750 23.46 -24.83 -3.51
N ASN A 751 22.81 -23.88 -4.20
CA ASN A 751 22.29 -24.10 -5.55
C ASN A 751 23.26 -23.66 -6.67
N SER A 752 24.32 -22.92 -6.33
CA SER A 752 25.36 -22.47 -7.27
C SER A 752 26.40 -23.55 -7.61
N TYR A 753 26.57 -24.55 -6.75
CA TYR A 753 27.69 -25.51 -6.83
C TYR A 753 27.46 -26.73 -7.75
N TYR A 754 26.46 -26.69 -8.64
CA TYR A 754 26.18 -27.82 -9.55
C TYR A 754 27.13 -27.92 -10.76
N GLY A 755 28.19 -27.09 -10.81
CA GLY A 755 29.02 -26.87 -11.98
C GLY A 755 30.25 -27.77 -12.17
N ASP A 756 31.08 -27.99 -11.13
CA ASP A 756 32.46 -28.45 -11.38
C ASP A 756 32.99 -29.63 -10.51
N ASP A 757 32.36 -29.98 -9.38
CA ASP A 757 32.91 -31.00 -8.45
C ASP A 757 31.95 -32.20 -8.25
N ILE A 758 31.77 -33.04 -9.27
CA ILE A 758 31.35 -34.45 -9.07
C ILE A 758 32.51 -35.37 -9.45
N GLU A 759 33.64 -35.20 -8.77
CA GLU A 759 34.58 -36.28 -8.49
C GLU A 759 35.05 -36.07 -7.04
N GLU A 760 34.68 -36.98 -6.13
CA GLU A 760 35.22 -37.14 -4.74
C GLU A 760 34.94 -35.94 -3.79
N GLU A 761 34.26 -35.98 -2.64
CA GLU A 761 33.91 -36.94 -1.59
C GLU A 761 32.72 -36.31 -0.82
N ASP A 762 31.59 -37.00 -0.61
CA ASP A 762 30.94 -37.08 0.72
C ASP A 762 29.72 -38.02 0.73
N GLN A 763 29.66 -38.90 1.72
CA GLN A 763 28.76 -40.07 1.80
C GLN A 763 27.27 -39.75 2.06
N SER A 764 26.86 -38.49 1.98
CA SER A 764 25.46 -38.04 2.13
C SER A 764 24.74 -37.93 0.78
N CYS A 765 25.47 -37.62 -0.30
CA CYS A 765 24.93 -37.49 -1.66
C CYS A 765 24.53 -38.84 -2.30
N ASP A 766 24.98 -39.96 -1.74
CA ASP A 766 24.69 -41.30 -2.25
C ASP A 766 23.21 -41.69 -2.21
N LYS A 767 22.41 -41.10 -1.30
CA LYS A 767 20.96 -41.35 -1.28
C LYS A 767 20.22 -40.58 -2.37
N LEU A 768 20.62 -39.36 -2.69
CA LEU A 768 19.98 -38.54 -3.72
C LEU A 768 20.42 -38.99 -5.13
N ASN A 769 21.72 -39.29 -5.29
CA ASN A 769 22.27 -39.80 -6.55
C ASN A 769 21.80 -41.22 -6.88
N ARG A 770 21.57 -42.11 -5.90
CA ARG A 770 20.88 -43.41 -6.15
C ARG A 770 19.43 -43.23 -6.57
N LYS A 771 18.74 -42.19 -6.10
CA LYS A 771 17.35 -41.89 -6.48
C LYS A 771 17.30 -41.34 -7.92
N ILE A 772 18.24 -40.47 -8.30
CA ILE A 772 18.32 -39.88 -9.65
C ILE A 772 18.80 -40.91 -10.70
N SER A 773 19.83 -41.71 -10.39
CA SER A 773 20.36 -42.73 -11.32
C SER A 773 19.40 -43.91 -11.53
N LYS A 774 18.63 -44.33 -10.53
CA LYS A 774 17.55 -45.32 -10.74
C LYS A 774 16.40 -44.79 -11.61
N THR A 775 16.18 -43.48 -11.65
CA THR A 775 15.13 -42.89 -12.51
C THR A 775 15.60 -42.71 -13.96
N ARG A 776 16.91 -42.78 -14.23
CA ARG A 776 17.47 -42.60 -15.59
C ARG A 776 17.58 -43.88 -16.42
N ASN A 777 17.51 -45.06 -15.79
CA ASN A 777 17.73 -46.34 -16.47
C ASN A 777 16.48 -47.23 -16.59
N SER A 778 15.27 -46.75 -16.26
CA SER A 778 14.02 -47.47 -16.61
C SER A 778 13.66 -47.19 -18.07
N SER A 779 13.97 -48.16 -18.92
CA SER A 779 13.64 -48.20 -20.34
C SER A 779 12.15 -48.47 -20.59
N HIS A 780 11.26 -47.60 -20.09
CA HIS A 780 9.82 -47.56 -20.40
C HIS A 780 9.33 -46.11 -20.34
N GLY A 781 9.29 -45.40 -21.47
CA GLY A 781 8.43 -44.22 -21.70
C GLY A 781 8.37 -43.10 -20.65
N ASP A 782 9.36 -42.98 -19.75
CA ASP A 782 9.25 -42.15 -18.54
C ASP A 782 9.45 -40.65 -18.85
N LEU A 783 8.45 -39.84 -18.47
CA LEU A 783 8.50 -38.38 -18.51
C LEU A 783 9.81 -37.86 -17.90
N LYS A 784 10.58 -37.07 -18.65
CA LYS A 784 11.73 -36.34 -18.12
C LYS A 784 11.24 -35.44 -16.98
N LYS A 785 11.64 -35.76 -15.74
CA LYS A 785 11.37 -34.89 -14.58
C LYS A 785 12.01 -33.52 -14.83
N PRO A 786 11.32 -32.42 -14.47
CA PRO A 786 11.86 -31.08 -14.66
C PRO A 786 13.12 -30.86 -13.83
N LEU A 787 13.95 -29.92 -14.27
CA LEU A 787 15.13 -29.48 -13.53
C LEU A 787 14.73 -28.92 -12.15
N PRO A 788 15.51 -29.21 -11.09
CA PRO A 788 15.25 -28.67 -9.77
C PRO A 788 15.24 -27.14 -9.78
N GLY A 789 14.21 -26.56 -9.16
CA GLY A 789 14.09 -25.11 -9.03
C GLY A 789 14.62 -24.54 -7.72
N THR A 790 14.54 -23.23 -7.59
CA THR A 790 14.90 -22.51 -6.36
C THR A 790 13.92 -21.38 -6.09
N ILE A 791 13.43 -21.30 -4.85
CA ILE A 791 12.64 -20.17 -4.37
C ILE A 791 13.46 -19.37 -3.38
N TYR A 792 13.62 -18.07 -3.68
CA TYR A 792 14.17 -17.08 -2.79
C TYR A 792 13.02 -16.27 -2.17
N GLN A 793 12.80 -16.45 -0.87
CA GLN A 793 11.82 -15.69 -0.10
C GLN A 793 12.44 -14.37 0.37
N LEU A 794 11.81 -13.26 -0.01
CA LEU A 794 12.34 -11.91 0.20
C LEU A 794 11.60 -11.16 1.31
N GLN A 795 10.61 -11.80 1.91
CA GLN A 795 9.80 -11.23 2.98
C GLN A 795 10.31 -11.61 4.36
N ALA A 796 9.91 -10.82 5.36
CA ALA A 796 10.15 -11.09 6.76
C ALA A 796 8.89 -11.62 7.43
N THR A 797 9.02 -12.58 8.36
CA THR A 797 7.89 -13.17 9.09
C THR A 797 8.09 -13.02 10.60
N PRO A 798 8.08 -11.80 11.17
CA PRO A 798 8.19 -11.61 12.61
C PRO A 798 6.99 -12.27 13.31
N THR A 799 7.24 -13.42 13.95
CA THR A 799 6.27 -14.30 14.63
C THR A 799 6.69 -14.70 16.05
N LYS A 800 7.91 -14.34 16.49
CA LYS A 800 8.57 -14.76 17.75
C LYS A 800 7.75 -14.49 19.00
N SER A 801 6.92 -13.46 18.96
CA SER A 801 6.01 -13.14 20.03
C SER A 801 4.74 -12.61 19.41
N ILE A 802 3.86 -13.53 19.02
CA ILE A 802 2.45 -13.26 18.75
C ILE A 802 1.87 -12.18 19.69
N THR A 803 2.19 -12.23 20.99
CA THR A 803 1.70 -11.24 21.96
C THR A 803 2.26 -9.86 21.67
N ASP A 804 3.55 -9.76 21.35
CA ASP A 804 4.13 -8.51 20.84
C ASP A 804 3.55 -8.19 19.45
N ASP A 805 3.53 -9.06 18.46
CA ASP A 805 3.03 -8.73 17.13
C ASP A 805 1.57 -8.26 17.14
N ILE A 806 0.75 -8.85 18.00
CA ILE A 806 -0.58 -8.33 18.35
C ILE A 806 -0.42 -6.93 18.93
N VAL A 807 0.28 -6.74 20.06
CA VAL A 807 0.54 -5.43 20.71
C VAL A 807 1.14 -4.38 19.73
N THR A 808 1.85 -4.80 18.67
CA THR A 808 2.38 -3.96 17.58
C THR A 808 1.31 -3.56 16.61
N SER A 809 0.46 -4.50 16.27
CA SER A 809 -0.72 -4.30 15.46
C SER A 809 -1.81 -3.52 16.23
N LEU A 810 -1.70 -3.38 17.55
CA LEU A 810 -2.58 -2.59 18.43
C LEU A 810 -2.30 -1.08 18.40
N THR A 811 -1.72 -0.52 17.33
CA THR A 811 -1.91 0.92 17.13
C THR A 811 -3.38 1.20 16.81
N TYR A 812 -3.82 2.44 17.01
CA TYR A 812 -5.23 2.81 16.80
C TYR A 812 -5.63 2.85 15.31
N SER A 813 -4.66 2.76 14.37
CA SER A 813 -4.86 2.89 12.93
C SER A 813 -5.17 1.56 12.22
N LYS A 814 -5.75 1.65 11.02
CA LYS A 814 -5.93 0.50 10.11
C LYS A 814 -4.69 0.21 9.25
N ALA A 815 -3.63 1.01 9.42
CA ALA A 815 -2.35 0.88 8.73
C ALA A 815 -1.27 0.22 9.61
N SER A 816 -1.63 -0.61 10.58
CA SER A 816 -0.68 -1.17 11.56
C SER A 816 -0.14 -2.55 11.21
N SER A 817 -0.38 -3.04 10.00
CA SER A 817 0.15 -4.33 9.54
C SER A 817 1.67 -4.36 9.66
N LEU A 818 2.16 -5.34 10.43
CA LEU A 818 3.58 -5.55 10.69
C LEU A 818 4.33 -5.96 9.42
N LEU A 819 3.67 -6.66 8.50
CA LEU A 819 4.27 -7.05 7.24
C LEU A 819 4.47 -5.84 6.31
N VAL A 820 3.61 -4.81 6.39
CA VAL A 820 3.82 -3.55 5.63
C VAL A 820 5.03 -2.78 6.15
N TYR A 821 5.32 -2.86 7.46
CA TYR A 821 6.51 -2.25 8.05
C TYR A 821 7.79 -2.83 7.46
N THR A 822 7.87 -4.16 7.40
CA THR A 822 9.08 -4.87 6.96
C THR A 822 9.36 -4.57 5.50
N LYS A 823 8.33 -4.42 4.65
CA LYS A 823 8.49 -4.05 3.23
C LYS A 823 9.48 -2.89 3.02
N SER A 824 9.25 -1.78 3.71
CA SER A 824 10.10 -0.58 3.58
C SER A 824 11.54 -0.76 4.07
N CYS A 825 11.80 -1.72 4.96
CA CYS A 825 13.13 -1.97 5.52
C CYS A 825 13.86 -3.15 4.86
N VAL A 826 13.12 -4.09 4.28
CA VAL A 826 13.63 -5.35 3.74
C VAL A 826 13.84 -5.25 2.23
N ASP A 827 12.87 -4.72 1.48
CA ASP A 827 12.97 -4.63 0.01
C ASP A 827 14.26 -3.92 -0.45
N PRO A 828 14.66 -2.76 0.12
CA PRO A 828 15.89 -2.10 -0.33
C PRO A 828 17.15 -2.93 -0.10
N VAL A 829 17.12 -3.92 0.79
CA VAL A 829 18.28 -4.78 1.08
C VAL A 829 18.23 -6.05 0.24
N THR A 830 17.05 -6.67 0.13
CA THR A 830 16.88 -7.91 -0.63
C THR A 830 16.92 -7.66 -2.14
N TYR A 831 16.42 -6.52 -2.62
CA TYR A 831 16.48 -6.19 -4.06
C TYR A 831 17.90 -5.80 -4.45
N ASP A 832 18.64 -5.12 -3.56
CA ASP A 832 20.07 -4.89 -3.73
C ASP A 832 20.86 -6.20 -3.79
N TRP A 833 20.50 -7.18 -2.97
CA TRP A 833 21.08 -8.53 -2.99
C TRP A 833 20.84 -9.24 -4.33
N ILE A 834 19.62 -9.12 -4.89
CA ILE A 834 19.27 -9.65 -6.22
C ILE A 834 20.14 -8.98 -7.29
N ARG A 835 20.18 -7.65 -7.32
CA ARG A 835 20.93 -6.88 -8.33
C ARG A 835 22.39 -7.32 -8.40
N GLN A 836 23.01 -7.61 -7.27
CA GLN A 836 24.43 -7.97 -7.18
C GLN A 836 24.76 -9.42 -7.57
N ARG A 837 23.77 -10.27 -7.89
CA ARG A 837 23.99 -11.71 -8.12
C ARG A 837 23.61 -12.17 -9.52
N HIS A 838 24.28 -13.25 -9.94
CA HIS A 838 23.94 -14.03 -11.11
C HIS A 838 23.34 -15.36 -10.65
N PHE A 839 22.14 -15.66 -11.14
CA PHE A 839 21.43 -16.89 -10.81
C PHE A 839 21.81 -17.97 -11.82
N ILE A 840 22.71 -18.89 -11.44
CA ILE A 840 23.21 -19.97 -12.29
C ILE A 840 22.45 -21.30 -12.12
N GLU A 841 21.42 -21.32 -11.28
CA GLU A 841 20.63 -22.50 -10.94
C GLU A 841 20.00 -23.11 -12.21
N PRO A 842 19.97 -24.46 -12.32
CA PRO A 842 19.61 -25.13 -13.57
C PRO A 842 18.12 -24.99 -13.93
N GLY A 843 17.22 -25.06 -12.95
CA GLY A 843 15.77 -24.92 -13.14
C GLY A 843 15.24 -23.52 -12.84
N LEU A 844 13.92 -23.39 -12.82
CA LEU A 844 13.21 -22.12 -12.61
C LEU A 844 13.60 -21.48 -11.27
N VAL A 845 13.84 -20.16 -11.30
CA VAL A 845 14.07 -19.34 -10.10
C VAL A 845 12.86 -18.48 -9.83
N VAL A 846 12.38 -18.49 -8.58
CA VAL A 846 11.26 -17.67 -8.13
C VAL A 846 11.72 -16.73 -7.02
N LEU A 847 11.43 -15.44 -7.20
CA LEU A 847 11.62 -14.38 -6.23
C LEU A 847 10.29 -14.12 -5.53
N LEU A 848 10.07 -14.76 -4.39
CA LEU A 848 8.80 -14.75 -3.66
C LEU A 848 8.79 -13.59 -2.65
N ASN A 849 7.74 -12.75 -2.62
CA ASN A 849 7.64 -11.66 -1.64
C ASN A 849 6.20 -11.45 -1.14
N ASP A 850 6.09 -10.81 0.03
CA ASP A 850 4.86 -10.20 0.55
C ASP A 850 4.63 -8.84 -0.11
N PHE A 851 3.37 -8.44 -0.26
CA PHE A 851 2.94 -7.19 -0.90
C PHE A 851 3.67 -6.94 -2.22
N VAL A 852 3.44 -7.85 -3.16
CA VAL A 852 4.07 -7.80 -4.48
C VAL A 852 3.98 -6.41 -5.11
N ASP A 853 5.07 -6.03 -5.77
CA ASP A 853 5.23 -4.74 -6.46
C ASP A 853 5.96 -4.94 -7.79
N SER A 854 5.88 -3.95 -8.66
CA SER A 854 6.43 -4.02 -10.00
C SER A 854 7.95 -3.83 -10.07
N VAL A 855 8.63 -3.38 -9.01
CA VAL A 855 10.09 -3.27 -8.98
C VAL A 855 10.73 -4.65 -8.95
N LEU A 856 10.14 -5.58 -8.20
CA LEU A 856 10.62 -6.97 -8.20
C LEU A 856 10.47 -7.62 -9.59
N THR A 857 9.43 -7.26 -10.35
CA THR A 857 9.30 -7.68 -11.75
C THR A 857 10.43 -7.13 -12.61
N GLU A 858 10.82 -5.85 -12.48
CA GLU A 858 11.98 -5.31 -13.22
C GLU A 858 13.25 -6.12 -12.98
N HIS A 859 13.54 -6.45 -11.70
CA HIS A 859 14.68 -7.29 -11.36
C HIS A 859 14.54 -8.71 -11.90
N ALA A 860 13.35 -9.32 -11.84
CA ALA A 860 13.10 -10.65 -12.39
C ALA A 860 13.32 -10.68 -13.92
N ILE A 861 12.88 -9.65 -14.65
CA ILE A 861 13.12 -9.49 -16.09
C ILE A 861 14.61 -9.35 -16.39
N GLU A 862 15.32 -8.48 -15.66
CA GLU A 862 16.76 -8.29 -15.81
C GLU A 862 17.52 -9.61 -15.62
N LYS A 863 17.20 -10.37 -14.56
CA LYS A 863 17.85 -11.66 -14.29
C LYS A 863 17.45 -12.74 -15.28
N SER A 864 16.24 -12.67 -15.83
CA SER A 864 15.83 -13.54 -16.95
C SER A 864 16.66 -13.27 -18.20
N LYS A 865 16.90 -12.00 -18.56
CA LYS A 865 17.76 -11.62 -19.71
C LYS A 865 19.17 -12.21 -19.58
N ILE A 866 19.75 -12.12 -18.39
CA ILE A 866 21.08 -12.68 -18.08
C ILE A 866 21.06 -14.21 -18.22
N ARG A 867 20.10 -14.90 -17.60
CA ARG A 867 20.01 -16.37 -17.65
C ARG A 867 19.70 -16.93 -19.03
N ALA A 868 19.03 -16.15 -19.87
CA ALA A 868 18.77 -16.48 -21.27
C ALA A 868 19.98 -16.21 -22.20
N GLY A 869 21.04 -15.56 -21.71
CA GLY A 869 22.22 -15.21 -22.51
C GLY A 869 22.01 -14.05 -23.46
N PHE A 870 21.11 -13.12 -23.11
CA PHE A 870 20.82 -11.92 -23.91
C PHE A 870 21.47 -10.64 -23.35
N PHE A 871 22.39 -10.77 -22.40
CA PHE A 871 23.15 -9.68 -21.81
C PHE A 871 24.65 -9.97 -21.85
#